data_AF-A0AAJ1F0L9-F1
#
_entry.id   AF-A0AAJ1F0L9-F1
#
_cell.length_a   1.000
_cell.length_b   1.000
_cell.length_c   1.000
_cell.angle_alpha   90.00
_cell.angle_beta   90.00
_cell.angle_gamma   90.00
#
_symmetry.space_group_name_H-M   'P 1'
#
loop_
_entity.id
_entity.type
_entity.pdbx_description
1 polymer ?
#
loop_
_entity_poly.entity_id
_entity_poly.type
_entity_poly.pdbx_seq_one_letter_code
_entity_poly.pdbx_strand_id
1 'polypeptide(L)'
;MKSTKIATAVSLAMLAGSAFAGGPLYIHDKTMQPYKWDTTKGAIPVYTDGGPVVPTKDGGTAQAFTVDYDGTAFLTIEQANKVTADAVAEWTNVATSTFAMTVQGTIAEKTGIADVNETNVDQIYNAENGYGFWVNYDTDGQILEQYFGIPRNQVLGIAFPEWANEETGEITEATALMNGWFVDVSDTEGKQVGGVFTHEFGHAINMSHSQANGHLTYMSAAYRPQYDGVPGCAGVNTYTSASQIAPDTIETMFPFINVRGAQGANQHTVNIKDDIVNISDLYPTPEYKASYGSISGTLYTKEGIEYSGVNMVARNLDNPLYDVITQQSGNLTQGKVGPDGKFVINGLTPGGRYVLYTESINAGGYPTRQTAIVSEPEYWNDGESANPATDSACAVTPIVVAGGETKEVSMYFNGYTDGIQYTPLVQAFITDLSKNGKQGMGQAGTTPFLYDSTKKAVFELHPAGAAVKVGSAAMNKNATKASVMADFTGNGIGEAAIWDLNSNHLTPIGDLNGNTCGGSGQSGTNSSYPWDMDDTGDTVVGTGYIDVDGNGSCQSSGKGEVVPFKWTKKGGMQQLPYELPGFVQWVRADRVSGNGETVTGTNSGYKQVAWVNGEFVDTYSRFGARDSSAISRDGKRIAFGSSEGVKVWNTATDDMEMLGSLRWCEQVPFNHFFYGDLCAQGYTHETLVPLVGMPPMVLLDATDDLSMISVRAGGFFTGFMGGLYIEGMGWISLEQFFGKQGVVEASQITMDNPFALSGNGSEMMGGLAGATITFAVDQNKAFVCDNGTDRELSFPKQVVQAVQAGAEFGRCAHIND
;
A
#
# COMPACT_ATOMS: atom_id res chain seq x y z
N MET A 1 -14.20 -9.43 40.40
CA MET A 1 -14.01 -8.88 39.05
C MET A 1 -12.52 -8.82 38.79
N LYS A 2 -12.07 -9.36 37.66
CA LYS A 2 -10.70 -9.18 37.18
C LYS A 2 -10.68 -7.96 36.26
N SER A 3 -10.18 -6.82 36.74
CA SER A 3 -9.89 -5.67 35.87
C SER A 3 -8.56 -5.89 35.14
N THR A 4 -8.48 -5.45 33.89
CA THR A 4 -7.25 -5.52 33.08
C THR A 4 -6.98 -4.17 32.44
N LYS A 5 -5.70 -3.80 32.38
CA LYS A 5 -5.25 -2.58 31.74
C LYS A 5 -5.27 -2.73 30.23
N ILE A 6 -6.12 -1.98 29.54
CA ILE A 6 -6.21 -1.96 28.07
C ILE A 6 -4.96 -1.29 27.47
N ALA A 7 -4.37 -0.31 28.19
CA ALA A 7 -3.25 0.52 27.73
C ALA A 7 -1.95 -0.23 27.35
N THR A 8 -1.74 -1.47 27.80
CA THR A 8 -0.51 -2.24 27.48
C THR A 8 -0.38 -2.54 25.98
N ALA A 9 -1.49 -2.51 25.22
CA ALA A 9 -1.49 -2.64 23.76
C ALA A 9 -1.11 -1.33 23.02
N VAL A 10 -1.30 -0.17 23.67
CA VAL A 10 -1.12 1.16 23.07
C VAL A 10 0.36 1.52 22.93
N SER A 11 1.20 1.21 23.94
CA SER A 11 2.64 1.50 23.90
C SER A 11 3.37 0.74 22.77
N LEU A 12 2.91 -0.46 22.41
CA LEU A 12 3.45 -1.22 21.26
C LEU A 12 2.97 -0.70 19.91
N ALA A 13 1.74 -0.18 19.83
CA ALA A 13 1.18 0.37 18.60
C ALA A 13 1.77 1.76 18.26
N MET A 14 2.04 2.60 19.26
CA MET A 14 2.59 3.94 19.04
C MET A 14 4.08 3.94 18.66
N LEU A 15 4.82 2.86 18.94
CA LEU A 15 6.21 2.68 18.48
C LEU A 15 6.34 2.36 16.98
N ALA A 16 5.23 2.10 16.27
CA ALA A 16 5.21 1.73 14.85
C ALA A 16 5.15 2.93 13.86
N GLY A 17 5.37 4.16 14.34
CA GLY A 17 5.38 5.37 13.53
C GLY A 17 4.10 6.21 13.68
N SER A 18 4.19 7.48 13.30
CA SER A 18 3.17 8.54 13.43
C SER A 18 1.84 8.29 12.71
N ALA A 19 1.62 7.10 12.14
CA ALA A 19 0.41 6.69 11.45
C ALA A 19 -0.63 5.97 12.36
N PHE A 20 -0.31 5.70 13.63
CA PHE A 20 -1.14 4.89 14.55
C PHE A 20 -1.81 5.66 15.70
N ALA A 21 -1.80 7.00 15.71
CA ALA A 21 -2.36 7.82 16.79
C ALA A 21 -3.90 7.88 16.82
N GLY A 22 -4.61 6.76 16.63
CA GLY A 22 -6.01 6.77 16.19
C GLY A 22 -7.00 5.84 16.89
N GLY A 23 -6.81 5.59 18.19
CA GLY A 23 -7.76 4.86 19.05
C GLY A 23 -8.63 3.80 18.34
N PRO A 24 -8.14 2.58 18.07
CA PRO A 24 -8.95 1.54 17.42
C PRO A 24 -10.16 1.20 18.30
N LEU A 25 -11.28 0.78 17.70
CA LEU A 25 -12.41 0.19 18.42
C LEU A 25 -11.89 -0.98 19.27
N TYR A 26 -12.03 -0.93 20.58
CA TYR A 26 -11.59 -2.03 21.44
C TYR A 26 -12.69 -3.09 21.51
N ILE A 27 -12.36 -4.33 21.14
CA ILE A 27 -13.25 -5.48 21.15
C ILE A 27 -12.94 -6.39 22.33
N HIS A 28 -13.97 -6.75 23.09
CA HIS A 28 -13.89 -7.75 24.14
C HIS A 28 -13.84 -9.15 23.53
N ASP A 29 -12.64 -9.73 23.52
CA ASP A 29 -12.31 -10.97 22.79
C ASP A 29 -13.24 -12.15 23.12
N LYS A 30 -13.78 -12.25 24.34
CA LYS A 30 -14.70 -13.36 24.71
C LYS A 30 -16.04 -13.30 23.99
N THR A 31 -16.52 -12.09 23.71
CA THR A 31 -17.85 -11.87 23.12
C THR A 31 -17.77 -11.39 21.68
N MET A 32 -16.60 -10.94 21.21
CA MET A 32 -16.42 -10.25 19.93
C MET A 32 -17.41 -9.07 19.78
N GLN A 33 -17.56 -8.32 20.87
CA GLN A 33 -18.39 -7.11 20.94
C GLN A 33 -17.52 -5.96 21.48
N PRO A 34 -17.81 -4.70 21.11
CA PRO A 34 -17.10 -3.56 21.68
C PRO A 34 -17.19 -3.53 23.21
N TYR A 35 -16.09 -3.12 23.85
CA TYR A 35 -16.16 -2.66 25.23
C TYR A 35 -17.11 -1.46 25.31
N LYS A 36 -17.86 -1.35 26.41
CA LYS A 36 -18.84 -0.27 26.56
C LYS A 36 -18.97 0.19 28.00
N TRP A 37 -19.32 1.45 28.19
CA TRP A 37 -19.77 1.94 29.48
C TRP A 37 -21.12 1.34 29.88
N ASP A 38 -21.31 1.11 31.18
CA ASP A 38 -22.62 0.74 31.72
C ASP A 38 -23.46 1.99 31.99
N THR A 39 -24.31 2.35 31.02
CA THR A 39 -25.18 3.54 31.10
C THR A 39 -26.30 3.42 32.13
N THR A 40 -26.54 2.24 32.71
CA THR A 40 -27.55 2.06 33.77
C THR A 40 -27.11 2.67 35.11
N LYS A 41 -25.82 2.95 35.27
CA LYS A 41 -25.23 3.59 36.45
C LYS A 41 -25.39 5.11 36.47
N GLY A 42 -26.03 5.68 35.44
CA GLY A 42 -26.19 7.13 35.25
C GLY A 42 -25.08 7.72 34.39
N ALA A 43 -24.95 9.05 34.40
CA ALA A 43 -23.94 9.74 33.61
C ALA A 43 -22.53 9.41 34.11
N ILE A 44 -21.62 9.13 33.18
CA ILE A 44 -20.21 8.85 33.47
C ILE A 44 -19.58 10.15 34.03
N PRO A 45 -18.95 10.12 35.21
CA PRO A 45 -18.34 11.31 35.80
C PRO A 45 -17.04 11.66 35.07
N VAL A 46 -16.90 12.94 34.70
CA VAL A 46 -15.69 13.49 34.06
C VAL A 46 -14.94 14.36 35.07
N TYR A 47 -13.62 14.15 35.16
CA TYR A 47 -12.72 14.89 36.05
C TYR A 47 -11.62 15.56 35.23
N THR A 48 -11.45 16.86 35.41
CA THR A 48 -10.48 17.67 34.64
C THR A 48 -9.26 18.03 35.47
N ASP A 49 -8.12 18.09 34.80
CA ASP A 49 -6.86 18.55 35.37
C ASP A 49 -6.87 20.06 35.67
N GLY A 50 -6.00 20.49 36.58
CA GLY A 50 -5.89 21.86 37.06
C GLY A 50 -4.80 22.68 36.38
N GLY A 51 -3.84 22.08 35.67
CA GLY A 51 -2.77 22.77 34.95
C GLY A 51 -1.81 23.59 35.83
N PRO A 52 -0.66 24.02 35.29
CA PRO A 52 0.31 24.82 36.03
C PRO A 52 -0.16 26.27 36.21
N VAL A 53 0.25 26.89 37.31
CA VAL A 53 0.06 28.33 37.54
C VAL A 53 1.16 29.11 36.83
N VAL A 54 0.78 29.94 35.86
CA VAL A 54 1.69 30.76 35.04
C VAL A 54 1.33 32.25 35.11
N PRO A 55 2.24 33.17 34.76
CA PRO A 55 1.95 34.60 34.70
C PRO A 55 0.84 34.93 33.67
N THR A 56 0.11 36.03 33.85
CA THR A 56 -0.80 36.59 32.85
C THR A 56 -0.25 37.88 32.24
N LYS A 57 -0.71 38.24 31.03
CA LYS A 57 -0.28 39.48 30.35
C LYS A 57 -0.55 40.75 31.15
N ASP A 58 -1.58 40.75 31.99
CA ASP A 58 -1.96 41.88 32.84
C ASP A 58 -1.19 41.95 34.17
N GLY A 59 -0.18 41.10 34.37
CA GLY A 59 0.70 41.12 35.55
C GLY A 59 0.19 40.31 36.75
N GLY A 60 -0.74 39.39 36.53
CA GLY A 60 -1.24 38.43 37.53
C GLY A 60 -0.72 37.00 37.30
N THR A 61 -1.42 36.01 37.85
CA THR A 61 -1.18 34.58 37.61
C THR A 61 -2.49 33.85 37.36
N ALA A 62 -2.49 32.84 36.49
CA ALA A 62 -3.65 31.98 36.22
C ALA A 62 -3.17 30.54 35.99
N GLN A 63 -4.06 29.57 36.23
CA GLN A 63 -3.85 28.20 35.77
C GLN A 63 -4.07 28.13 34.26
N ALA A 64 -3.14 27.52 33.53
CA ALA A 64 -3.15 27.49 32.07
C ALA A 64 -3.25 26.08 31.52
N PHE A 65 -4.03 25.94 30.44
CA PHE A 65 -3.97 24.79 29.54
C PHE A 65 -2.93 25.00 28.43
N THR A 66 -2.74 26.24 27.99
CA THR A 66 -1.72 26.60 27.00
C THR A 66 -0.99 27.85 27.45
N VAL A 67 0.32 27.90 27.18
CA VAL A 67 1.16 29.08 27.38
C VAL A 67 1.49 29.75 26.05
N ASP A 68 1.56 31.09 26.05
CA ASP A 68 2.04 31.89 24.92
C ASP A 68 3.59 31.83 24.84
N TYR A 69 4.18 32.31 23.75
CA TYR A 69 5.62 32.31 23.52
C TYR A 69 6.42 33.08 24.59
N ASP A 70 5.79 34.03 25.28
CA ASP A 70 6.39 34.79 26.38
C ASP A 70 6.24 34.10 27.76
N GLY A 71 5.65 32.90 27.80
CA GLY A 71 5.41 32.11 29.00
C GLY A 71 4.18 32.54 29.80
N THR A 72 3.36 33.46 29.29
CA THR A 72 2.09 33.83 29.94
C THR A 72 0.95 32.90 29.57
N ALA A 73 -0.12 32.83 30.37
CA ALA A 73 -1.32 32.06 30.04
C ALA A 73 -1.93 32.54 28.71
N PHE A 74 -2.09 31.62 27.76
CA PHE A 74 -2.80 31.86 26.51
C PHE A 74 -4.26 31.40 26.60
N LEU A 75 -4.47 30.10 26.87
CA LEU A 75 -5.77 29.54 27.26
C LEU A 75 -5.71 29.11 28.73
N THR A 76 -6.64 29.61 29.53
CA THR A 76 -6.76 29.24 30.95
C THR A 76 -7.44 27.88 31.11
N ILE A 77 -7.32 27.31 32.30
CA ILE A 77 -8.02 26.07 32.65
C ILE A 77 -9.54 26.27 32.73
N GLU A 78 -10.00 27.48 33.06
CA GLU A 78 -11.43 27.82 32.95
C GLU A 78 -11.92 27.72 31.50
N GLN A 79 -11.13 28.22 30.54
CA GLN A 79 -11.45 28.10 29.12
C GLN A 79 -11.39 26.64 28.65
N ALA A 80 -10.35 25.89 29.01
CA ALA A 80 -10.24 24.46 28.68
C ALA A 80 -11.38 23.63 29.29
N ASN A 81 -11.79 23.91 30.53
CA ASN A 81 -12.94 23.25 31.15
C ASN A 81 -14.26 23.58 30.45
N LYS A 82 -14.40 24.79 29.90
CA LYS A 82 -15.54 25.12 29.05
C LYS A 82 -15.53 24.29 27.76
N VAL A 83 -14.37 24.17 27.09
CA VAL A 83 -14.22 23.33 25.89
C VAL A 83 -14.53 21.86 26.21
N THR A 84 -14.03 21.33 27.33
CA THR A 84 -14.36 19.99 27.84
C THR A 84 -15.86 19.82 28.08
N ALA A 85 -16.51 20.79 28.72
CA ALA A 85 -17.95 20.73 28.97
C ALA A 85 -18.77 20.76 27.66
N ASP A 86 -18.35 21.57 26.69
CA ASP A 86 -18.99 21.66 25.37
C ASP A 86 -18.82 20.32 24.61
N ALA A 87 -17.61 19.72 24.59
CA ALA A 87 -17.35 18.40 23.98
C ALA A 87 -18.12 17.26 24.66
N VAL A 88 -18.24 17.30 25.99
CA VAL A 88 -19.07 16.36 26.76
C VAL A 88 -20.55 16.47 26.35
N ALA A 89 -21.02 17.70 26.11
CA ALA A 89 -22.41 17.95 25.73
C ALA A 89 -22.73 17.40 24.34
N GLU A 90 -21.81 17.51 23.37
CA GLU A 90 -22.00 16.99 22.01
C GLU A 90 -22.30 15.48 22.00
N TRP A 91 -21.50 14.68 22.70
CA TRP A 91 -21.76 13.23 22.81
C TRP A 91 -22.98 12.88 23.69
N THR A 92 -23.27 13.69 24.71
CA THR A 92 -24.40 13.45 25.64
C THR A 92 -25.76 13.81 25.03
N ASN A 93 -25.79 14.78 24.11
CA ASN A 93 -27.04 15.31 23.55
C ASN A 93 -27.55 14.54 22.32
N VAL A 94 -26.90 13.42 21.96
CA VAL A 94 -27.34 12.57 20.85
C VAL A 94 -28.62 11.83 21.23
N ALA A 95 -29.76 12.29 20.71
CA ALA A 95 -31.09 11.82 21.10
C ALA A 95 -31.34 10.32 20.87
N THR A 96 -30.60 9.68 19.97
CA THR A 96 -30.70 8.24 19.67
C THR A 96 -29.82 7.37 20.57
N SER A 97 -29.01 7.97 21.44
CA SER A 97 -28.10 7.29 22.37
C SER A 97 -28.56 7.42 23.83
N THR A 98 -28.30 6.39 24.63
CA THR A 98 -28.47 6.37 26.10
C THR A 98 -27.24 6.89 26.83
N PHE A 99 -26.14 7.14 26.11
CA PHE A 99 -24.89 7.57 26.69
C PHE A 99 -24.99 8.99 27.24
N ALA A 100 -24.40 9.22 28.41
CA ALA A 100 -24.33 10.54 29.01
C ALA A 100 -23.06 10.70 29.85
N MET A 101 -22.42 11.86 29.75
CA MET A 101 -21.28 12.25 30.57
C MET A 101 -21.61 13.54 31.33
N THR A 102 -20.95 13.78 32.45
CA THR A 102 -21.08 15.05 33.17
C THR A 102 -19.77 15.40 33.87
N VAL A 103 -19.32 16.65 33.72
CA VAL A 103 -18.19 17.18 34.48
C VAL A 103 -18.58 17.30 35.95
N GLN A 104 -17.92 16.52 36.82
CA GLN A 104 -18.29 16.40 38.25
C GLN A 104 -17.28 16.99 39.22
N GLY A 105 -16.07 17.34 38.77
CA GLY A 105 -15.03 17.90 39.62
C GLY A 105 -13.66 17.86 38.96
N THR A 106 -12.62 17.95 39.77
CA THR A 106 -11.23 17.98 39.31
C THR A 106 -10.48 16.70 39.68
N ILE A 107 -9.40 16.42 38.96
CA ILE A 107 -8.46 15.34 39.30
C ILE A 107 -7.91 15.56 40.73
N ALA A 108 -7.59 16.80 41.07
CA ALA A 108 -7.08 17.19 42.40
C ALA A 108 -8.00 16.76 43.55
N GLU A 109 -9.31 16.88 43.40
CA GLU A 109 -10.28 16.47 44.42
C GLU A 109 -10.34 14.94 44.62
N LYS A 110 -9.97 14.17 43.60
CA LYS A 110 -10.02 12.71 43.62
C LYS A 110 -8.69 12.06 44.00
N THR A 111 -7.59 12.60 43.50
CA THR A 111 -6.25 11.99 43.62
C THR A 111 -5.30 12.83 44.49
N GLY A 112 -5.62 14.10 44.72
CA GLY A 112 -4.71 15.06 45.37
C GLY A 112 -3.68 15.69 44.42
N ILE A 113 -3.71 15.37 43.13
CA ILE A 113 -2.79 15.90 42.11
C ILE A 113 -3.41 17.16 41.49
N ALA A 114 -2.82 18.33 41.80
CA ALA A 114 -3.34 19.61 41.35
C ALA A 114 -3.08 19.91 39.86
N ASP A 115 -1.96 19.40 39.34
CA ASP A 115 -1.48 19.58 37.97
C ASP A 115 -0.83 18.25 37.55
N VAL A 116 -1.37 17.63 36.49
CA VAL A 116 -0.81 16.41 35.92
C VAL A 116 0.26 16.80 34.90
N ASN A 117 1.48 16.31 35.11
CA ASN A 117 2.63 16.60 34.26
C ASN A 117 3.54 15.37 34.11
N GLU A 118 4.61 15.49 33.33
CA GLU A 118 5.51 14.39 32.97
C GLU A 118 6.15 13.67 34.18
N THR A 119 6.20 14.33 35.34
CA THR A 119 6.79 13.75 36.56
C THR A 119 5.82 12.93 37.40
N ASN A 120 4.51 13.10 37.19
CA ASN A 120 3.48 12.47 38.03
C ASN A 120 2.36 11.77 37.25
N VAL A 121 2.33 11.90 35.92
CA VAL A 121 1.31 11.29 35.04
C VAL A 121 1.24 9.76 35.16
N ASP A 122 2.32 9.12 35.62
CA ASP A 122 2.33 7.68 35.90
C ASP A 122 1.34 7.28 36.99
N GLN A 123 1.01 8.18 37.92
CA GLN A 123 0.02 7.94 38.97
C GLN A 123 -1.40 7.93 38.43
N ILE A 124 -1.64 8.56 37.28
CA ILE A 124 -2.90 8.45 36.53
C ILE A 124 -2.86 7.17 35.71
N TYR A 125 -1.86 7.00 34.83
CA TYR A 125 -1.87 5.90 33.86
C TYR A 125 -1.47 4.52 34.39
N ASN A 126 -0.85 4.36 35.56
CA ASN A 126 -0.43 3.04 36.10
C ASN A 126 -1.30 2.53 37.25
N ALA A 127 -2.37 3.23 37.59
CA ALA A 127 -3.33 2.82 38.59
C ALA A 127 -4.76 2.92 38.05
N GLU A 128 -5.67 2.09 38.58
CA GLU A 128 -7.10 2.28 38.39
C GLU A 128 -7.54 3.33 39.42
N ASN A 129 -7.81 4.56 38.96
CA ASN A 129 -8.19 5.72 39.77
C ASN A 129 -9.68 5.72 40.14
N GLY A 130 -10.45 4.80 39.57
CA GLY A 130 -11.84 4.54 39.87
C GLY A 130 -12.76 4.95 38.74
N TYR A 131 -14.06 4.68 38.94
CA TYR A 131 -15.05 4.85 37.89
C TYR A 131 -15.14 6.31 37.40
N GLY A 132 -14.77 6.55 36.15
CA GLY A 132 -14.83 7.88 35.53
C GLY A 132 -13.92 8.08 34.32
N PHE A 133 -14.06 9.27 33.75
CA PHE A 133 -13.28 9.75 32.61
C PHE A 133 -12.34 10.88 33.05
N TRP A 134 -11.03 10.68 32.87
CA TRP A 134 -9.98 11.59 33.33
C TRP A 134 -9.42 12.41 32.17
N VAL A 135 -9.58 13.73 32.21
CA VAL A 135 -9.10 14.66 31.16
C VAL A 135 -7.86 15.39 31.68
N ASN A 136 -6.69 15.00 31.16
CA ASN A 136 -5.38 15.56 31.50
C ASN A 136 -4.99 16.64 30.49
N TYR A 137 -4.36 17.71 30.98
CA TYR A 137 -4.02 18.89 30.21
C TYR A 137 -2.50 19.01 30.06
N ASP A 138 -1.94 18.50 28.95
CA ASP A 138 -0.51 18.53 28.68
C ASP A 138 -0.09 19.92 28.19
N THR A 139 0.17 20.81 29.14
CA THR A 139 0.24 22.26 28.88
C THR A 139 1.34 22.66 27.89
N ASP A 140 2.46 21.94 27.91
CA ASP A 140 3.65 22.23 27.10
C ASP A 140 4.10 21.04 26.22
N GLY A 141 3.32 19.96 26.21
CA GLY A 141 3.58 18.76 25.43
C GLY A 141 4.61 17.82 26.05
N GLN A 142 5.06 18.05 27.29
CA GLN A 142 6.09 17.22 27.91
C GLN A 142 5.57 15.84 28.30
N ILE A 143 4.28 15.65 28.59
CA ILE A 143 3.73 14.31 28.81
C ILE A 143 3.89 13.49 27.53
N LEU A 144 3.53 14.04 26.37
CA LEU A 144 3.73 13.38 25.07
C LEU A 144 5.21 13.03 24.82
N GLU A 145 6.12 14.00 24.98
CA GLU A 145 7.54 13.80 24.65
C GLU A 145 8.25 12.86 25.62
N GLN A 146 8.02 13.00 26.92
CA GLN A 146 8.81 12.30 27.94
C GLN A 146 8.18 11.00 28.42
N TYR A 147 6.85 10.94 28.50
CA TYR A 147 6.16 9.73 28.95
C TYR A 147 5.83 8.79 27.79
N PHE A 148 5.24 9.31 26.71
CA PHE A 148 4.86 8.50 25.55
C PHE A 148 5.99 8.36 24.50
N GLY A 149 7.03 9.19 24.57
CA GLY A 149 8.13 9.18 23.59
C GLY A 149 7.71 9.72 22.22
N ILE A 150 6.63 10.52 22.17
CA ILE A 150 6.03 11.05 20.94
C ILE A 150 6.33 12.54 20.85
N PRO A 151 6.84 13.05 19.71
CA PRO A 151 7.05 14.47 19.55
C PRO A 151 5.74 15.27 19.73
N ARG A 152 5.75 16.27 20.62
CA ARG A 152 4.58 17.14 20.89
C ARG A 152 4.05 17.93 19.69
N ASN A 153 4.75 17.90 18.57
CA ASN A 153 4.35 18.51 17.32
C ASN A 153 3.73 17.52 16.31
N GLN A 154 3.52 16.26 16.70
CA GLN A 154 2.97 15.22 15.83
C GLN A 154 1.58 14.74 16.25
N VAL A 155 1.17 14.93 17.51
CA VAL A 155 -0.09 14.42 18.06
C VAL A 155 -0.85 15.55 18.74
N LEU A 156 -2.14 15.69 18.42
CA LEU A 156 -3.02 16.75 18.95
C LEU A 156 -3.66 16.35 20.30
N GLY A 157 -3.90 15.07 20.50
CA GLY A 157 -4.44 14.50 21.71
C GLY A 157 -4.33 12.98 21.69
N ILE A 158 -4.60 12.34 22.82
CA ILE A 158 -4.70 10.89 22.93
C ILE A 158 -5.84 10.55 23.89
N ALA A 159 -6.76 9.69 23.50
CA ALA A 159 -7.74 9.14 24.41
C ALA A 159 -8.07 7.67 24.14
N PHE A 160 -8.45 6.95 25.19
CA PHE A 160 -8.82 5.53 25.12
C PHE A 160 -9.52 5.06 26.40
N PRO A 161 -10.32 3.98 26.34
CA PRO A 161 -10.70 3.21 27.52
C PRO A 161 -9.44 2.62 28.16
N GLU A 162 -9.22 2.89 29.43
CA GLU A 162 -7.99 2.51 30.13
C GLU A 162 -8.16 1.19 30.89
N TRP A 163 -9.27 1.05 31.61
CA TRP A 163 -9.60 -0.11 32.41
C TRP A 163 -11.01 -0.61 32.09
N ALA A 164 -11.14 -1.94 32.07
CA ALA A 164 -12.42 -2.60 31.89
C ALA A 164 -12.53 -3.88 32.73
N ASN A 165 -13.77 -4.27 33.00
CA ASN A 165 -14.10 -5.57 33.56
C ASN A 165 -14.09 -6.64 32.47
N GLU A 166 -13.07 -7.49 32.46
CA GLU A 166 -12.91 -8.58 31.49
C GLU A 166 -13.94 -9.72 31.60
N GLU A 167 -14.78 -9.73 32.63
CA GLU A 167 -15.88 -10.68 32.71
C GLU A 167 -17.11 -10.21 31.93
N THR A 168 -17.32 -8.89 31.84
CA THR A 168 -18.53 -8.29 31.25
C THR A 168 -18.26 -7.47 29.99
N GLY A 169 -17.01 -7.04 29.75
CA GLY A 169 -16.66 -6.07 28.71
C GLY A 169 -17.05 -4.63 29.08
N GLU A 170 -17.33 -4.34 30.36
CA GLU A 170 -17.71 -3.00 30.82
C GLU A 170 -16.47 -2.12 31.06
N ILE A 171 -16.43 -0.94 30.43
CA ILE A 171 -15.43 0.09 30.70
C ILE A 171 -15.66 0.64 32.11
N THR A 172 -14.60 0.68 32.91
CA THR A 172 -14.62 1.27 34.25
C THR A 172 -13.93 2.62 34.28
N GLU A 173 -12.89 2.82 33.46
CA GLU A 173 -12.09 4.03 33.46
C GLU A 173 -11.59 4.32 32.06
N ALA A 174 -11.60 5.60 31.66
CA ALA A 174 -10.98 6.08 30.43
C ALA A 174 -10.19 7.35 30.71
N THR A 175 -9.24 7.64 29.83
CA THR A 175 -8.36 8.79 29.98
C THR A 175 -8.20 9.51 28.65
N ALA A 176 -8.12 10.84 28.70
CA ALA A 176 -7.78 11.71 27.60
C ALA A 176 -6.60 12.61 28.01
N LEU A 177 -5.68 12.84 27.09
CA LEU A 177 -4.55 13.75 27.20
C LEU A 177 -4.64 14.79 26.08
N MET A 178 -4.94 16.04 26.42
CA MET A 178 -5.09 17.12 25.45
C MET A 178 -3.79 17.90 25.34
N ASN A 179 -3.26 18.05 24.12
CA ASN A 179 -1.99 18.72 23.91
C ASN A 179 -2.14 20.25 23.86
N GLY A 180 -1.81 20.91 24.97
CA GLY A 180 -1.81 22.36 25.11
C GLY A 180 -0.74 23.06 24.27
N TRP A 181 0.30 22.35 23.81
CA TRP A 181 1.36 22.92 22.96
C TRP A 181 0.90 23.20 21.53
N PHE A 182 -0.08 22.45 21.02
CA PHE A 182 -0.51 22.51 19.61
C PHE A 182 -1.77 23.34 19.38
N VAL A 183 -2.01 24.35 20.22
CA VAL A 183 -3.10 25.32 20.03
C VAL A 183 -2.63 26.45 19.11
N ASP A 184 -3.42 26.79 18.09
CA ASP A 184 -3.09 27.89 17.20
C ASP A 184 -3.23 29.25 17.91
N VAL A 185 -2.31 30.18 17.62
CA VAL A 185 -2.30 31.51 18.23
C VAL A 185 -3.55 32.34 17.92
N SER A 186 -4.32 31.98 16.89
CA SER A 186 -5.61 32.61 16.58
C SER A 186 -6.77 32.03 17.38
N ASP A 187 -6.61 30.88 18.05
CA ASP A 187 -7.66 30.20 18.80
C ASP A 187 -7.78 30.70 20.24
N THR A 188 -8.11 31.98 20.40
CA THR A 188 -8.18 32.65 21.71
C THR A 188 -9.36 32.19 22.60
N GLU A 189 -10.27 31.40 22.06
CA GLU A 189 -11.45 30.88 22.76
C GLU A 189 -11.45 29.35 22.88
N GLY A 190 -10.44 28.66 22.32
CA GLY A 190 -10.37 27.20 22.31
C GLY A 190 -11.40 26.52 21.37
N LYS A 191 -11.94 27.25 20.40
CA LYS A 191 -12.95 26.73 19.46
C LYS A 191 -12.37 25.73 18.48
N GLN A 192 -11.16 25.97 17.99
CA GLN A 192 -10.52 25.12 16.98
C GLN A 192 -9.95 23.86 17.63
N VAL A 193 -9.30 23.99 18.79
CA VAL A 193 -8.85 22.85 19.59
C VAL A 193 -10.03 22.05 20.16
N GLY A 194 -11.21 22.67 20.29
CA GLY A 194 -12.44 21.96 20.67
C GLY A 194 -12.78 20.77 19.78
N GLY A 195 -12.44 20.79 18.49
CA GLY A 195 -12.58 19.62 17.62
C GLY A 195 -11.73 18.43 18.08
N VAL A 196 -10.51 18.69 18.57
CA VAL A 196 -9.64 17.66 19.15
C VAL A 196 -10.29 17.08 20.40
N PHE A 197 -10.81 17.92 21.29
CA PHE A 197 -11.46 17.45 22.51
C PHE A 197 -12.64 16.53 22.20
N THR A 198 -13.55 16.94 21.31
CA THR A 198 -14.71 16.11 20.93
C THR A 198 -14.27 14.80 20.28
N HIS A 199 -13.32 14.84 19.36
CA HIS A 199 -12.78 13.65 18.69
C HIS A 199 -12.18 12.64 19.68
N GLU A 200 -11.26 13.09 20.52
CA GLU A 200 -10.60 12.23 21.52
C GLU A 200 -11.61 11.68 22.53
N PHE A 201 -12.63 12.46 22.89
CA PHE A 201 -13.67 11.97 23.79
C PHE A 201 -14.47 10.83 23.14
N GLY A 202 -14.64 10.84 21.81
CA GLY A 202 -15.17 9.70 21.06
C GLY A 202 -14.33 8.42 21.29
N HIS A 203 -13.00 8.51 21.24
CA HIS A 203 -12.13 7.37 21.56
C HIS A 203 -12.25 6.90 23.01
N ALA A 204 -12.35 7.81 23.99
CA ALA A 204 -12.61 7.45 25.39
C ALA A 204 -13.94 6.69 25.60
N ILE A 205 -14.92 6.94 24.70
CA ILE A 205 -16.22 6.26 24.66
C ILE A 205 -16.17 4.92 23.91
N ASN A 206 -14.99 4.57 23.37
CA ASN A 206 -14.69 3.41 22.54
C ASN A 206 -15.21 3.50 21.10
N MET A 207 -15.18 4.70 20.50
CA MET A 207 -15.45 4.87 19.06
C MET A 207 -14.15 4.80 18.26
N SER A 208 -14.23 4.23 17.07
CA SER A 208 -13.14 4.27 16.10
C SER A 208 -13.27 5.45 15.15
N HIS A 209 -12.21 5.68 14.39
CA HIS A 209 -12.27 6.52 13.22
C HIS A 209 -13.28 6.06 12.18
N SER A 210 -13.73 7.03 11.40
CA SER A 210 -14.56 6.86 10.20
C SER A 210 -14.03 7.70 9.04
N GLN A 211 -14.46 7.38 7.82
CA GLN A 211 -14.13 8.12 6.60
C GLN A 211 -15.41 8.33 5.79
N ALA A 212 -16.15 9.40 6.10
CA ALA A 212 -17.36 9.78 5.38
C ALA A 212 -17.09 10.92 4.38
N ASN A 213 -16.56 12.05 4.85
CA ASN A 213 -16.27 13.23 4.05
C ASN A 213 -14.90 13.86 4.38
N GLY A 214 -14.27 13.52 5.51
CA GLY A 214 -13.04 14.17 5.94
C GLY A 214 -11.92 14.09 4.90
N HIS A 215 -11.82 12.96 4.18
CA HIS A 215 -10.84 12.79 3.10
C HIS A 215 -11.09 13.76 1.93
N LEU A 216 -12.34 14.12 1.62
CA LEU A 216 -12.70 15.12 0.61
C LEU A 216 -12.16 16.51 0.98
N THR A 217 -12.08 16.82 2.27
CA THR A 217 -11.53 18.10 2.75
C THR A 217 -10.01 18.06 2.85
N TYR A 218 -9.46 17.08 3.57
CA TYR A 218 -8.06 17.09 4.00
C TYR A 218 -7.08 16.51 2.99
N MET A 219 -7.56 15.71 2.04
CA MET A 219 -6.70 14.95 1.13
C MET A 219 -6.91 15.29 -0.34
N SER A 220 -7.86 16.19 -0.65
CA SER A 220 -8.10 16.67 -2.00
C SER A 220 -7.03 17.65 -2.46
N ALA A 221 -6.41 17.32 -3.59
CA ALA A 221 -5.48 18.18 -4.31
C ALA A 221 -5.66 18.01 -5.82
N ALA A 222 -5.27 19.01 -6.62
CA ALA A 222 -5.38 18.93 -8.09
C ALA A 222 -4.67 17.70 -8.70
N TYR A 223 -3.55 17.27 -8.09
CA TYR A 223 -2.80 16.07 -8.51
C TYR A 223 -3.25 14.78 -7.79
N ARG A 224 -4.22 14.87 -6.86
CA ARG A 224 -4.78 13.75 -6.10
C ARG A 224 -6.27 14.03 -5.78
N PRO A 225 -7.14 14.06 -6.80
CA PRO A 225 -8.56 14.30 -6.61
C PRO A 225 -9.21 13.24 -5.72
N GLN A 226 -10.26 13.63 -5.00
CA GLN A 226 -11.13 12.77 -4.19
C GLN A 226 -12.56 12.82 -4.72
N TYR A 227 -13.40 11.86 -4.34
CA TYR A 227 -14.72 11.66 -4.95
C TYR A 227 -15.74 11.27 -3.87
N ASP A 228 -16.97 11.80 -3.93
CA ASP A 228 -18.06 11.44 -3.01
C ASP A 228 -18.88 10.22 -3.50
N GLY A 229 -18.20 9.30 -4.20
CA GLY A 229 -18.77 8.16 -4.90
C GLY A 229 -17.72 7.43 -5.74
N VAL A 230 -18.15 6.52 -6.60
CA VAL A 230 -17.26 5.74 -7.47
C VAL A 230 -16.68 6.65 -8.57
N PRO A 231 -15.35 6.82 -8.66
CA PRO A 231 -14.73 7.70 -9.64
C PRO A 231 -15.12 7.34 -11.08
N GLY A 232 -15.41 8.36 -11.91
CA GLY A 232 -15.81 8.17 -13.31
C GLY A 232 -17.31 7.92 -13.54
N CYS A 233 -18.08 7.64 -12.50
CA CYS A 233 -19.52 7.44 -12.61
C CYS A 233 -20.30 8.76 -12.68
N ALA A 234 -21.47 8.72 -13.33
CA ALA A 234 -22.32 9.89 -13.47
C ALA A 234 -22.86 10.38 -12.12
N GLY A 235 -22.81 11.70 -11.89
CA GLY A 235 -23.34 12.32 -10.66
C GLY A 235 -22.37 12.34 -9.49
N VAL A 236 -21.15 11.81 -9.65
CA VAL A 236 -20.09 11.87 -8.65
C VAL A 236 -19.34 13.20 -8.76
N ASN A 237 -19.17 13.89 -7.63
CA ASN A 237 -18.41 15.14 -7.59
C ASN A 237 -16.92 14.84 -7.42
N THR A 238 -16.10 15.65 -8.09
CA THR A 238 -14.65 15.61 -7.96
C THR A 238 -14.15 16.76 -7.10
N TYR A 239 -13.43 16.44 -6.03
CA TYR A 239 -12.82 17.39 -5.11
C TYR A 239 -11.31 17.42 -5.33
N THR A 240 -10.81 18.59 -5.67
CA THR A 240 -9.40 18.91 -5.96
C THR A 240 -8.81 19.92 -4.97
N SER A 241 -9.61 20.40 -4.02
CA SER A 241 -9.21 21.34 -2.97
C SER A 241 -10.19 21.30 -1.80
N ALA A 242 -9.65 21.42 -0.58
CA ALA A 242 -10.41 21.61 0.66
C ALA A 242 -11.47 22.72 0.60
N SER A 243 -11.28 23.73 -0.26
CA SER A 243 -12.20 24.87 -0.40
C SER A 243 -13.51 24.53 -1.12
N GLN A 244 -13.62 23.36 -1.74
CA GLN A 244 -14.79 22.94 -2.53
C GLN A 244 -15.87 22.27 -1.68
N ILE A 245 -15.58 21.96 -0.43
CA ILE A 245 -16.49 21.29 0.50
C ILE A 245 -16.64 22.12 1.78
N ALA A 246 -17.84 22.11 2.35
CA ALA A 246 -18.13 22.90 3.53
C ALA A 246 -17.51 22.23 4.79
N PRO A 247 -16.77 22.96 5.64
CA PRO A 247 -16.10 22.38 6.80
C PRO A 247 -17.02 21.69 7.82
N ASP A 248 -18.30 22.06 7.88
CA ASP A 248 -19.34 21.47 8.74
C ASP A 248 -19.86 20.12 8.25
N THR A 249 -19.35 19.62 7.12
CA THR A 249 -19.66 18.29 6.59
C THR A 249 -18.65 17.22 7.04
N ILE A 250 -17.60 17.61 7.76
CA ILE A 250 -16.55 16.71 8.23
C ILE A 250 -17.05 16.00 9.48
N GLU A 251 -17.01 14.67 9.45
CA GLU A 251 -17.28 13.83 10.60
C GLU A 251 -16.27 14.08 11.73
N THR A 252 -16.77 14.15 12.96
CA THR A 252 -15.97 14.35 14.17
C THR A 252 -14.90 13.28 14.28
N MET A 253 -15.24 12.02 14.00
CA MET A 253 -14.31 10.88 14.10
C MET A 253 -13.34 10.73 12.92
N PHE A 254 -13.22 11.70 12.01
CA PHE A 254 -12.17 11.65 11.00
C PHE A 254 -10.77 11.85 11.62
N PRO A 255 -9.75 11.02 11.30
CA PRO A 255 -8.43 11.02 11.95
C PRO A 255 -7.58 12.29 11.86
N PHE A 256 -7.99 13.27 11.08
CA PHE A 256 -7.21 14.48 10.82
C PHE A 256 -8.01 15.71 11.18
N ILE A 257 -7.37 16.63 11.90
CA ILE A 257 -7.97 17.88 12.33
C ILE A 257 -7.01 19.03 12.02
N ASN A 258 -7.47 20.02 11.28
CA ASN A 258 -6.77 21.29 11.12
C ASN A 258 -7.23 22.30 12.17
N VAL A 259 -6.49 22.38 13.28
CA VAL A 259 -6.71 23.31 14.39
C VAL A 259 -6.36 24.78 14.08
N ARG A 260 -6.01 25.10 12.83
CA ARG A 260 -5.70 26.47 12.36
C ARG A 260 -6.77 27.06 11.43
N GLY A 261 -7.86 26.34 11.23
CA GLY A 261 -8.92 26.73 10.32
C GLY A 261 -10.31 26.41 10.85
N ALA A 262 -11.32 26.76 10.05
CA ALA A 262 -12.71 26.46 10.36
C ALA A 262 -12.96 24.95 10.53
N GLN A 263 -12.15 24.09 9.91
CA GLN A 263 -12.31 22.64 10.01
C GLN A 263 -12.19 22.13 11.45
N GLY A 264 -11.20 22.59 12.22
CA GLY A 264 -11.07 22.20 13.63
C GLY A 264 -12.27 22.63 14.48
N ALA A 265 -12.82 23.82 14.22
CA ALA A 265 -14.02 24.29 14.93
C ALA A 265 -15.29 23.52 14.55
N ASN A 266 -15.39 23.00 13.33
CA ASN A 266 -16.57 22.26 12.87
C ASN A 266 -16.52 20.77 13.23
N GLN A 267 -15.34 20.17 13.32
CA GLN A 267 -15.20 18.81 13.88
C GLN A 267 -15.46 18.74 15.39
N HIS A 268 -15.79 19.86 16.03
CA HIS A 268 -16.28 19.88 17.40
C HIS A 268 -17.72 19.37 17.52
N THR A 269 -18.51 19.38 16.43
CA THR A 269 -19.95 19.12 16.47
C THR A 269 -20.32 17.72 16.00
N VAL A 270 -21.19 17.04 16.74
CA VAL A 270 -21.73 15.72 16.38
C VAL A 270 -23.00 15.90 15.52
N ASN A 271 -22.80 16.39 14.30
CA ASN A 271 -23.88 16.73 13.36
C ASN A 271 -23.97 15.80 12.15
N ILE A 272 -22.90 15.08 11.82
CA ILE A 272 -22.88 14.11 10.73
C ILE A 272 -23.53 12.81 11.17
N LYS A 273 -24.36 12.23 10.28
CA LYS A 273 -25.09 11.00 10.60
C LYS A 273 -24.17 9.85 11.00
N ASP A 274 -22.99 9.76 10.40
CA ASP A 274 -21.95 8.80 10.75
C ASP A 274 -21.58 8.84 12.26
N ASP A 275 -21.26 10.01 12.80
CA ASP A 275 -20.92 10.18 14.22
C ASP A 275 -22.11 9.82 15.13
N ILE A 276 -23.30 10.29 14.77
CA ILE A 276 -24.55 10.02 15.50
C ILE A 276 -24.83 8.52 15.55
N VAL A 277 -24.63 7.81 14.44
CA VAL A 277 -24.87 6.38 14.33
C VAL A 277 -23.82 5.59 15.11
N ASN A 278 -22.54 5.96 15.03
CA ASN A 278 -21.48 5.25 15.75
C ASN A 278 -21.72 5.24 17.27
N ILE A 279 -22.09 6.39 17.88
CA ILE A 279 -22.43 6.41 19.31
C ILE A 279 -23.76 5.69 19.61
N SER A 280 -24.74 5.79 18.71
CA SER A 280 -26.04 5.14 18.89
C SER A 280 -25.97 3.62 18.76
N ASP A 281 -25.05 3.09 17.96
CA ASP A 281 -24.83 1.65 17.82
C ASP A 281 -24.22 1.05 19.10
N LEU A 282 -23.30 1.79 19.74
CA LEU A 282 -22.70 1.38 21.02
C LEU A 282 -23.69 1.49 22.19
N TYR A 283 -24.48 2.57 22.23
CA TYR A 283 -25.35 2.91 23.36
C TYR A 283 -26.80 3.17 22.93
N PRO A 284 -27.48 2.22 22.25
CA PRO A 284 -28.74 2.49 21.58
C PRO A 284 -29.90 2.76 22.53
N THR A 285 -30.71 3.76 22.21
CA THR A 285 -32.08 3.88 22.76
C THR A 285 -32.97 2.75 22.21
N PRO A 286 -34.04 2.35 22.94
CA PRO A 286 -35.04 1.43 22.40
C PRO A 286 -35.66 1.93 21.09
N GLU A 287 -35.91 3.23 20.98
CA GLU A 287 -36.49 3.87 19.81
C GLU A 287 -35.56 3.81 18.60
N TYR A 288 -34.24 4.00 18.79
CA TYR A 288 -33.26 3.89 17.70
C TYR A 288 -33.33 2.53 17.00
N LYS A 289 -33.36 1.43 17.78
CA LYS A 289 -33.46 0.06 17.24
C LYS A 289 -34.74 -0.21 16.45
N ALA A 290 -35.84 0.47 16.79
CA ALA A 290 -37.13 0.24 16.16
C ALA A 290 -37.41 1.19 14.99
N SER A 291 -36.77 2.37 14.96
CA SER A 291 -37.19 3.49 14.10
C SER A 291 -36.31 3.70 12.88
N TYR A 292 -35.10 3.14 12.84
CA TYR A 292 -34.17 3.29 11.72
C TYR A 292 -33.96 1.97 10.99
N GLY A 293 -33.66 2.06 9.70
CA GLY A 293 -33.32 0.88 8.91
C GLY A 293 -31.83 0.56 8.96
N SER A 294 -31.47 -0.61 8.45
CA SER A 294 -30.09 -1.08 8.36
C SER A 294 -29.81 -1.78 7.03
N ILE A 295 -28.54 -1.77 6.64
CA ILE A 295 -27.98 -2.66 5.62
C ILE A 295 -27.04 -3.63 6.33
N SER A 296 -27.20 -4.92 6.06
CA SER A 296 -26.28 -5.97 6.48
C SER A 296 -25.73 -6.62 5.22
N GLY A 297 -24.44 -6.90 5.17
CA GLY A 297 -23.89 -7.53 3.99
C GLY A 297 -22.51 -8.12 4.17
N THR A 298 -21.98 -8.65 3.08
CA THR A 298 -20.64 -9.23 3.02
C THR A 298 -19.98 -8.85 1.70
N LEU A 299 -18.75 -8.33 1.79
CA LEU A 299 -17.90 -8.04 0.66
C LEU A 299 -17.08 -9.27 0.28
N TYR A 300 -17.09 -9.63 -0.99
CA TYR A 300 -16.38 -10.75 -1.56
C TYR A 300 -15.41 -10.32 -2.67
N THR A 301 -14.31 -11.07 -2.83
CA THR A 301 -13.54 -11.05 -4.08
C THR A 301 -14.35 -11.70 -5.21
N LYS A 302 -13.89 -11.56 -6.46
CA LYS A 302 -14.52 -12.22 -7.61
C LYS A 302 -14.58 -13.75 -7.51
N GLU A 303 -13.69 -14.36 -6.71
CA GLU A 303 -13.68 -15.80 -6.42
C GLU A 303 -14.65 -16.20 -5.29
N GLY A 304 -15.37 -15.24 -4.70
CA GLY A 304 -16.31 -15.47 -3.59
C GLY A 304 -15.65 -15.60 -2.22
N ILE A 305 -14.42 -15.10 -2.06
CA ILE A 305 -13.73 -15.07 -0.77
C ILE A 305 -14.05 -13.78 -0.02
N GLU A 306 -14.39 -13.87 1.26
CA GLU A 306 -14.66 -12.70 2.09
C GLU A 306 -13.45 -11.74 2.15
N TYR A 307 -13.69 -10.44 2.00
CA TYR A 307 -12.63 -9.42 1.95
C TYR A 307 -12.81 -8.32 3.00
N SER A 308 -11.85 -8.23 3.93
CA SER A 308 -11.90 -7.31 5.07
C SER A 308 -11.06 -6.05 4.83
N GLY A 309 -11.34 -4.98 5.58
CA GLY A 309 -10.50 -3.78 5.64
C GLY A 309 -10.86 -2.65 4.68
N VAL A 310 -11.95 -2.78 3.92
CA VAL A 310 -12.43 -1.79 2.94
C VAL A 310 -13.53 -0.93 3.57
N ASN A 311 -13.61 0.36 3.19
CA ASN A 311 -14.68 1.24 3.64
C ASN A 311 -15.97 0.93 2.86
N MET A 312 -17.05 0.59 3.56
CA MET A 312 -18.38 0.42 3.00
C MET A 312 -19.18 1.68 3.28
N VAL A 313 -19.58 2.40 2.24
CA VAL A 313 -20.21 3.72 2.38
C VAL A 313 -21.66 3.66 1.94
N ALA A 314 -22.58 3.96 2.85
CA ALA A 314 -23.98 4.22 2.53
C ALA A 314 -24.21 5.74 2.49
N ARG A 315 -24.46 6.30 1.30
CA ARG A 315 -24.65 7.74 1.10
C ARG A 315 -26.07 8.03 0.63
N ASN A 316 -26.80 8.89 1.35
CA ASN A 316 -28.16 9.28 0.97
C ASN A 316 -28.14 10.22 -0.23
N LEU A 317 -28.83 9.85 -1.31
CA LEU A 317 -28.92 10.65 -2.53
C LEU A 317 -29.61 12.02 -2.33
N ASP A 318 -30.45 12.15 -1.31
CA ASP A 318 -31.21 13.37 -1.02
C ASP A 318 -30.47 14.30 -0.03
N ASN A 319 -29.48 13.78 0.71
CA ASN A 319 -28.66 14.54 1.65
C ASN A 319 -27.23 13.97 1.75
N PRO A 320 -26.44 14.03 0.67
CA PRO A 320 -25.25 13.19 0.52
C PRO A 320 -24.12 13.56 1.48
N LEU A 321 -24.03 14.80 1.95
CA LEU A 321 -22.92 15.23 2.81
C LEU A 321 -23.23 15.10 4.32
N TYR A 322 -24.50 15.09 4.73
CA TYR A 322 -24.85 15.01 6.16
C TYR A 322 -25.51 13.69 6.55
N ASP A 323 -26.13 12.98 5.60
CA ASP A 323 -26.70 11.64 5.79
C ASP A 323 -25.88 10.61 5.00
N VAL A 324 -24.67 10.39 5.51
CA VAL A 324 -23.70 9.41 5.06
C VAL A 324 -23.22 8.62 6.27
N ILE A 325 -23.07 7.32 6.10
CA ILE A 325 -22.67 6.39 7.18
C ILE A 325 -21.68 5.40 6.58
N THR A 326 -20.62 5.13 7.33
CA THR A 326 -19.50 4.30 6.90
C THR A 326 -19.20 3.22 7.90
N GLN A 327 -18.90 2.02 7.38
CA GLN A 327 -18.44 0.90 8.19
C GLN A 327 -17.38 0.12 7.44
N GLN A 328 -16.35 -0.30 8.17
CA GLN A 328 -15.30 -1.10 7.58
C GLN A 328 -15.74 -2.56 7.48
N SER A 329 -15.46 -3.24 6.35
CA SER A 329 -15.65 -4.68 6.27
C SER A 329 -14.77 -5.41 7.30
N GLY A 330 -15.38 -6.30 8.07
CA GLY A 330 -14.75 -7.07 9.14
C GLY A 330 -14.45 -6.28 10.41
N ASN A 331 -15.05 -5.09 10.61
CA ASN A 331 -14.84 -4.23 11.78
C ASN A 331 -14.96 -4.94 13.15
N LEU A 332 -15.85 -5.94 13.28
CA LEU A 332 -16.08 -6.67 14.53
C LEU A 332 -15.02 -7.73 14.82
N THR A 333 -14.49 -8.39 13.79
CA THR A 333 -13.43 -9.39 13.98
C THR A 333 -12.03 -8.79 13.93
N GLN A 334 -11.87 -7.61 13.32
CA GLN A 334 -10.59 -6.88 13.23
C GLN A 334 -9.48 -7.68 12.57
N GLY A 335 -9.83 -8.65 11.72
CA GLY A 335 -8.89 -9.60 11.13
C GLY A 335 -8.31 -10.62 12.13
N LYS A 336 -8.81 -10.68 13.37
CA LYS A 336 -8.39 -11.68 14.39
C LYS A 336 -8.91 -13.09 14.09
N VAL A 337 -9.92 -13.24 13.23
CA VAL A 337 -10.63 -14.51 12.96
C VAL A 337 -10.65 -14.84 11.47
N GLY A 338 -9.53 -14.64 10.78
CA GLY A 338 -9.41 -14.86 9.34
C GLY A 338 -10.02 -13.72 8.50
N PRO A 339 -10.16 -13.91 7.17
CA PRO A 339 -10.86 -12.95 6.31
C PRO A 339 -12.33 -12.85 6.72
N ASP A 340 -12.81 -11.63 6.93
CA ASP A 340 -14.18 -11.32 7.34
C ASP A 340 -14.69 -10.13 6.54
N GLY A 341 -15.57 -10.40 5.58
CA GLY A 341 -16.09 -9.40 4.64
C GLY A 341 -17.33 -8.71 5.18
N LYS A 342 -17.80 -9.08 6.38
CA LYS A 342 -19.10 -8.66 6.88
C LYS A 342 -19.09 -7.21 7.30
N PHE A 343 -20.19 -6.52 7.03
CA PHE A 343 -20.44 -5.17 7.50
C PHE A 343 -21.92 -5.01 7.84
N VAL A 344 -22.21 -4.13 8.79
CA VAL A 344 -23.58 -3.75 9.14
C VAL A 344 -23.62 -2.23 9.29
N ILE A 345 -24.37 -1.56 8.43
CA ILE A 345 -24.62 -0.12 8.49
C ILE A 345 -26.01 0.10 9.06
N ASN A 346 -26.08 0.60 10.29
CA ASN A 346 -27.35 0.91 10.97
C ASN A 346 -27.74 2.38 10.79
N GLY A 347 -28.91 2.74 11.34
CA GLY A 347 -29.28 4.15 11.50
C GLY A 347 -29.77 4.86 10.25
N LEU A 348 -30.08 4.11 9.18
CA LEU A 348 -30.56 4.66 7.92
C LEU A 348 -31.94 5.32 8.11
N THR A 349 -32.08 6.53 7.58
CA THR A 349 -33.31 7.31 7.61
C THR A 349 -34.43 6.54 6.90
N PRO A 350 -35.57 6.27 7.56
CA PRO A 350 -36.69 5.57 6.93
C PRO A 350 -37.18 6.26 5.65
N GLY A 351 -37.26 5.52 4.56
CA GLY A 351 -37.63 6.04 3.24
C GLY A 351 -36.53 6.83 2.53
N GLY A 352 -35.34 7.00 3.14
CA GLY A 352 -34.16 7.56 2.50
C GLY A 352 -33.67 6.65 1.36
N ARG A 353 -33.05 7.25 0.34
CA ARG A 353 -32.53 6.54 -0.84
C ARG A 353 -31.01 6.50 -0.77
N TYR A 354 -30.46 5.36 -0.38
CA TYR A 354 -29.02 5.22 -0.18
C TYR A 354 -28.37 4.51 -1.37
N VAL A 355 -27.21 5.00 -1.79
CA VAL A 355 -26.27 4.20 -2.57
C VAL A 355 -25.29 3.53 -1.63
N LEU A 356 -24.91 2.29 -1.92
CA LEU A 356 -23.86 1.57 -1.21
C LEU A 356 -22.68 1.41 -2.17
N TYR A 357 -21.46 1.76 -1.74
CA TYR A 357 -20.27 1.60 -2.56
C TYR A 357 -19.03 1.27 -1.72
N THR A 358 -18.01 0.73 -2.40
CA THR A 358 -16.68 0.48 -1.82
C THR A 358 -15.77 1.68 -1.99
N GLU A 359 -15.00 1.99 -0.95
CA GLU A 359 -14.02 3.07 -0.96
C GLU A 359 -12.75 2.61 -0.25
N SER A 360 -11.58 3.01 -0.78
CA SER A 360 -10.32 2.78 -0.08
C SER A 360 -10.20 3.77 1.09
N ILE A 361 -9.70 3.29 2.23
CA ILE A 361 -9.38 4.18 3.33
C ILE A 361 -8.03 4.84 3.05
N ASN A 362 -8.01 6.18 3.03
CA ASN A 362 -6.88 6.92 2.47
C ASN A 362 -5.70 7.07 3.44
N ALA A 363 -5.97 7.24 4.73
CA ALA A 363 -4.97 7.31 5.80
C ALA A 363 -5.63 7.25 7.19
N GLY A 364 -4.82 7.07 8.23
CA GLY A 364 -5.24 6.98 9.64
C GLY A 364 -5.30 5.54 10.14
N GLY A 365 -5.46 5.34 11.46
CA GLY A 365 -5.63 4.01 12.06
C GLY A 365 -7.11 3.61 12.13
N TYR A 366 -7.45 2.37 11.78
CA TYR A 366 -8.83 1.85 11.77
C TYR A 366 -8.91 0.49 12.47
N PRO A 367 -10.11 0.05 12.92
CA PRO A 367 -10.29 -1.19 13.69
C PRO A 367 -9.76 -2.44 12.98
N THR A 368 -10.08 -2.58 11.70
CA THR A 368 -9.53 -3.62 10.84
C THR A 368 -8.38 -3.03 10.06
N ARG A 369 -7.31 -3.82 9.89
CA ARG A 369 -6.19 -3.42 9.04
C ARG A 369 -6.73 -3.04 7.66
N GLN A 370 -6.46 -1.80 7.26
CA GLN A 370 -6.89 -1.29 5.97
C GLN A 370 -6.27 -2.13 4.86
N THR A 371 -7.07 -2.43 3.86
CA THR A 371 -6.67 -3.13 2.66
C THR A 371 -6.95 -2.22 1.46
N ALA A 372 -6.13 -2.35 0.42
CA ALA A 372 -6.44 -1.70 -0.84
C ALA A 372 -7.62 -2.43 -1.49
N ILE A 373 -8.41 -1.69 -2.27
CA ILE A 373 -9.33 -2.34 -3.21
C ILE A 373 -8.50 -3.19 -4.19
N VAL A 374 -8.84 -4.47 -4.31
CA VAL A 374 -8.12 -5.44 -5.16
C VAL A 374 -8.60 -5.45 -6.62
N SER A 375 -9.65 -4.70 -6.91
CA SER A 375 -10.20 -4.48 -8.25
C SER A 375 -10.43 -2.98 -8.52
N GLU A 376 -11.56 -2.60 -9.10
CA GLU A 376 -12.09 -1.25 -9.15
C GLU A 376 -13.10 -0.98 -8.01
N PRO A 377 -13.22 0.27 -7.52
CA PRO A 377 -14.33 0.67 -6.67
C PRO A 377 -15.65 0.54 -7.44
N GLU A 378 -16.73 0.18 -6.76
CA GLU A 378 -18.03 0.01 -7.41
C GLU A 378 -19.23 0.32 -6.52
N TYR A 379 -20.36 0.57 -7.17
CA TYR A 379 -21.67 0.68 -6.54
C TYR A 379 -22.36 -0.68 -6.48
N TRP A 380 -23.04 -0.94 -5.37
CA TRP A 380 -23.96 -2.05 -5.27
C TRP A 380 -25.21 -1.85 -6.15
N ASN A 381 -25.73 -2.93 -6.73
CA ASN A 381 -27.02 -2.93 -7.43
C ASN A 381 -27.79 -4.27 -7.33
N ASP A 382 -29.07 -4.28 -7.71
CA ASP A 382 -29.93 -5.49 -7.66
C ASP A 382 -29.40 -6.65 -8.53
N GLY A 383 -28.56 -6.35 -9.53
CA GLY A 383 -27.92 -7.31 -10.43
C GLY A 383 -26.54 -7.78 -9.97
N GLU A 384 -26.18 -7.56 -8.69
CA GLU A 384 -24.83 -7.77 -8.17
C GLU A 384 -24.18 -9.08 -8.64
N SER A 385 -22.99 -8.97 -9.20
CA SER A 385 -22.16 -10.08 -9.63
C SER A 385 -20.70 -9.67 -9.72
N ALA A 386 -19.78 -10.62 -9.59
CA ALA A 386 -18.38 -10.36 -9.91
C ALA A 386 -18.11 -10.14 -11.42
N ASN A 387 -19.08 -10.30 -12.31
CA ASN A 387 -18.84 -10.28 -13.76
C ASN A 387 -19.03 -8.88 -14.37
N PRO A 388 -17.96 -8.22 -14.86
CA PRO A 388 -18.02 -6.86 -15.42
C PRO A 388 -18.97 -6.69 -16.63
N ALA A 389 -19.31 -7.79 -17.32
CA ALA A 389 -20.21 -7.75 -18.48
C ALA A 389 -21.69 -7.60 -18.09
N THR A 390 -22.05 -8.01 -16.87
CA THR A 390 -23.43 -8.02 -16.37
C THR A 390 -23.62 -7.11 -15.18
N ASP A 391 -22.54 -6.82 -14.47
CA ASP A 391 -22.45 -5.87 -13.38
C ASP A 391 -21.39 -4.83 -13.73
N SER A 392 -21.74 -3.55 -13.69
CA SER A 392 -20.83 -2.48 -14.04
C SER A 392 -20.54 -1.68 -12.79
N ALA A 393 -19.30 -1.22 -12.60
CA ALA A 393 -18.94 -0.43 -11.43
C ALA A 393 -19.83 0.80 -11.19
N CYS A 394 -20.44 1.36 -12.26
CA CYS A 394 -21.37 2.49 -12.19
C CYS A 394 -22.85 2.10 -12.14
N ALA A 395 -23.20 0.81 -12.24
CA ALA A 395 -24.56 0.34 -12.06
C ALA A 395 -24.96 0.49 -10.60
N VAL A 396 -26.08 1.15 -10.35
CA VAL A 396 -26.50 1.47 -8.99
C VAL A 396 -28.00 1.26 -8.82
N THR A 397 -28.39 0.57 -7.76
CA THR A 397 -29.78 0.49 -7.33
C THR A 397 -29.93 1.13 -5.95
N PRO A 398 -30.72 2.22 -5.82
CA PRO A 398 -30.92 2.86 -4.53
C PRO A 398 -31.58 1.91 -3.53
N ILE A 399 -30.95 1.77 -2.37
CA ILE A 399 -31.45 1.01 -1.23
C ILE A 399 -32.36 1.92 -0.41
N VAL A 400 -33.65 1.57 -0.36
CA VAL A 400 -34.66 2.23 0.48
C VAL A 400 -35.09 1.29 1.60
N VAL A 401 -34.99 1.70 2.86
CA VAL A 401 -35.36 0.89 4.04
C VAL A 401 -36.44 1.57 4.87
N ALA A 402 -37.34 0.79 5.45
CA ALA A 402 -38.25 1.24 6.50
C ALA A 402 -37.57 1.20 7.88
N GLY A 403 -38.18 1.87 8.88
CA GLY A 403 -37.73 1.78 10.26
C GLY A 403 -37.84 0.35 10.80
N GLY A 404 -36.77 -0.15 11.41
CA GLY A 404 -36.67 -1.52 11.94
C GLY A 404 -36.45 -2.60 10.87
N GLU A 405 -36.34 -2.22 9.59
CA GLU A 405 -36.03 -3.13 8.48
C GLU A 405 -34.51 -3.24 8.30
N THR A 406 -34.02 -4.48 8.14
CA THR A 406 -32.65 -4.74 7.66
C THR A 406 -32.72 -5.29 6.24
N LYS A 407 -31.99 -4.67 5.32
CA LYS A 407 -31.75 -5.22 3.99
C LYS A 407 -30.43 -5.97 3.95
N GLU A 408 -30.51 -7.24 3.55
CA GLU A 408 -29.33 -8.06 3.30
C GLU A 408 -28.83 -7.81 1.87
N VAL A 409 -27.54 -7.52 1.73
CA VAL A 409 -26.87 -7.35 0.45
C VAL A 409 -25.62 -8.23 0.41
N SER A 410 -25.29 -8.73 -0.76
CA SER A 410 -23.93 -9.24 -1.03
C SER A 410 -23.29 -8.27 -2.00
N MET A 411 -21.99 -8.02 -1.82
CA MET A 411 -21.23 -7.16 -2.71
C MET A 411 -20.00 -7.91 -3.18
N TYR A 412 -19.70 -7.87 -4.47
CA TYR A 412 -18.58 -8.58 -5.08
C TYR A 412 -17.69 -7.58 -5.79
N PHE A 413 -16.38 -7.70 -5.62
CA PHE A 413 -15.47 -7.00 -6.53
C PHE A 413 -15.64 -7.53 -7.96
N ASN A 414 -15.87 -6.61 -8.90
CA ASN A 414 -15.87 -6.90 -10.32
C ASN A 414 -14.54 -7.51 -10.77
N GLY A 415 -14.62 -8.50 -11.65
CA GLY A 415 -13.49 -9.18 -12.24
C GLY A 415 -13.89 -10.49 -12.90
N TYR A 416 -13.47 -10.68 -14.15
CA TYR A 416 -13.70 -11.96 -14.82
C TYR A 416 -12.93 -13.10 -14.15
N THR A 417 -13.59 -14.24 -14.01
CA THR A 417 -12.98 -15.49 -13.47
C THR A 417 -12.39 -16.38 -14.57
N ASP A 418 -12.49 -15.96 -15.83
CA ASP A 418 -11.94 -16.60 -17.02
C ASP A 418 -10.96 -15.67 -17.77
N GLY A 419 -10.24 -16.22 -18.77
CA GLY A 419 -9.19 -15.48 -19.45
C GLY A 419 -8.01 -15.13 -18.54
N ILE A 420 -7.48 -13.91 -18.70
CA ILE A 420 -6.32 -13.43 -17.93
C ILE A 420 -6.74 -13.09 -16.51
N GLN A 421 -5.95 -13.54 -15.53
CA GLN A 421 -6.18 -13.29 -14.12
C GLN A 421 -5.05 -12.42 -13.55
N TYR A 422 -5.41 -11.33 -12.87
CA TYR A 422 -4.49 -10.36 -12.28
C TYR A 422 -4.64 -10.35 -10.76
N THR A 423 -3.59 -10.71 -10.03
CA THR A 423 -3.65 -10.91 -8.58
C THR A 423 -2.60 -10.07 -7.86
N PRO A 424 -2.99 -9.09 -7.01
CA PRO A 424 -2.05 -8.35 -6.19
C PRO A 424 -1.46 -9.21 -5.06
N LEU A 425 -0.14 -9.22 -4.95
CA LEU A 425 0.62 -9.83 -3.86
C LEU A 425 0.95 -8.75 -2.82
N VAL A 426 0.22 -8.75 -1.71
CA VAL A 426 0.29 -7.67 -0.71
C VAL A 426 1.65 -7.63 0.00
N GLN A 427 2.30 -6.46 -0.02
CA GLN A 427 3.53 -6.13 0.74
C GLN A 427 4.74 -7.06 0.50
N ALA A 428 4.90 -7.53 -0.73
CA ALA A 428 5.97 -8.44 -1.12
C ALA A 428 6.65 -7.98 -2.42
N PHE A 429 7.98 -8.15 -2.49
CA PHE A 429 8.77 -7.89 -3.69
C PHE A 429 9.34 -9.20 -4.22
N ILE A 430 8.83 -9.67 -5.36
CA ILE A 430 9.41 -10.82 -6.08
C ILE A 430 10.63 -10.34 -6.87
N THR A 431 11.72 -11.12 -6.83
CA THR A 431 12.92 -10.88 -7.62
C THR A 431 12.99 -11.76 -8.87
N ASP A 432 12.35 -12.93 -8.86
CA ASP A 432 12.37 -13.86 -9.99
C ASP A 432 11.15 -14.80 -10.05
N LEU A 433 10.80 -15.24 -11.27
CA LEU A 433 9.78 -16.25 -11.58
C LEU A 433 10.45 -17.41 -12.31
N SER A 434 10.24 -18.64 -11.82
CA SER A 434 10.78 -19.82 -12.46
C SER A 434 10.27 -19.97 -13.89
N LYS A 435 11.12 -20.39 -14.83
CA LYS A 435 10.73 -20.53 -16.24
C LYS A 435 9.64 -21.57 -16.50
N ASN A 436 9.31 -22.44 -15.54
CA ASN A 436 8.12 -23.30 -15.60
C ASN A 436 6.81 -22.61 -15.17
N GLY A 437 6.87 -21.35 -14.71
CA GLY A 437 5.75 -20.49 -14.30
C GLY A 437 5.16 -20.79 -12.93
N LYS A 438 5.71 -21.75 -12.17
CA LYS A 438 5.04 -22.30 -10.97
C LYS A 438 5.45 -21.64 -9.66
N GLN A 439 6.65 -21.08 -9.58
CA GLN A 439 7.18 -20.54 -8.33
C GLN A 439 7.82 -19.18 -8.55
N GLY A 440 7.48 -18.21 -7.71
CA GLY A 440 8.17 -16.93 -7.60
C GLY A 440 9.03 -16.91 -6.34
N MET A 441 10.16 -16.22 -6.37
CA MET A 441 11.00 -16.00 -5.19
C MET A 441 11.13 -14.51 -4.90
N GLY A 442 10.99 -14.13 -3.64
CA GLY A 442 11.03 -12.72 -3.26
C GLY A 442 11.36 -12.50 -1.80
N GLN A 443 11.13 -11.28 -1.35
CA GLN A 443 11.27 -10.85 0.04
C GLN A 443 10.07 -10.05 0.52
N ALA A 444 9.69 -10.29 1.78
CA ALA A 444 8.74 -9.48 2.53
C ALA A 444 9.51 -8.81 3.67
N GLY A 445 9.73 -7.49 3.56
CA GLY A 445 10.73 -6.82 4.40
C GLY A 445 12.13 -7.38 4.14
N THR A 446 12.76 -7.95 5.16
CA THR A 446 14.07 -8.64 5.07
C THR A 446 13.95 -10.15 4.94
N THR A 447 12.73 -10.70 4.93
CA THR A 447 12.50 -12.15 5.02
C THR A 447 12.25 -12.74 3.62
N PRO A 448 13.06 -13.70 3.13
CA PRO A 448 12.79 -14.40 1.88
C PRO A 448 11.53 -15.25 1.96
N PHE A 449 10.81 -15.37 0.85
CA PHE A 449 9.73 -16.33 0.69
C PHE A 449 9.70 -16.93 -0.72
N LEU A 450 9.04 -18.07 -0.87
CA LEU A 450 8.61 -18.62 -2.16
C LEU A 450 7.10 -18.46 -2.32
N TYR A 451 6.67 -17.95 -3.46
CA TYR A 451 5.27 -17.87 -3.86
C TYR A 451 4.94 -19.04 -4.80
N ASP A 452 3.85 -19.75 -4.52
CA ASP A 452 3.32 -20.80 -5.38
C ASP A 452 2.18 -20.25 -6.24
N SER A 453 2.44 -20.06 -7.54
CA SER A 453 1.44 -19.53 -8.49
C SER A 453 0.29 -20.51 -8.72
N THR A 454 0.51 -21.82 -8.52
CA THR A 454 -0.54 -22.83 -8.71
C THR A 454 -1.58 -22.83 -7.59
N LYS A 455 -1.18 -22.37 -6.39
CA LYS A 455 -2.07 -22.23 -5.22
C LYS A 455 -2.62 -20.82 -5.04
N LYS A 456 -2.16 -19.85 -5.85
CA LYS A 456 -2.66 -18.47 -5.93
C LYS A 456 -2.83 -17.74 -4.58
N ALA A 457 -1.93 -17.94 -3.60
CA ALA A 457 -1.92 -17.17 -2.33
C ALA A 457 -0.81 -17.56 -1.31
N VAL A 458 -0.04 -18.64 -1.52
CA VAL A 458 0.79 -19.21 -0.46
C VAL A 458 2.24 -18.70 -0.55
N PHE A 459 2.67 -17.98 0.48
CA PHE A 459 4.08 -17.71 0.75
C PHE A 459 4.65 -18.76 1.70
N GLU A 460 5.68 -19.48 1.27
CA GLU A 460 6.40 -20.44 2.11
C GLU A 460 7.73 -19.85 2.58
N LEU A 461 7.92 -19.85 3.90
CA LEU A 461 9.19 -19.50 4.55
C LEU A 461 9.98 -20.77 4.84
N HIS A 462 11.29 -20.72 4.59
CA HIS A 462 12.17 -21.85 4.84
C HIS A 462 13.20 -21.53 5.94
N PRO A 463 13.58 -22.52 6.79
CA PRO A 463 14.52 -22.29 7.88
C PRO A 463 15.91 -21.80 7.48
N ALA A 464 16.47 -22.26 6.35
CA ALA A 464 17.77 -21.75 5.88
C ALA A 464 17.61 -20.39 5.18
N GLY A 465 16.40 -20.05 4.73
CA GLY A 465 16.04 -18.74 4.22
C GLY A 465 16.27 -17.62 5.24
N ALA A 466 16.18 -17.91 6.54
CA ALA A 466 16.47 -16.91 7.57
C ALA A 466 17.94 -16.43 7.56
N ALA A 467 18.87 -17.19 6.97
CA ALA A 467 20.28 -16.81 6.84
C ALA A 467 20.59 -16.07 5.52
N VAL A 468 19.59 -15.95 4.63
CA VAL A 468 19.74 -15.34 3.31
C VAL A 468 19.55 -13.83 3.39
N LYS A 469 20.51 -13.07 2.85
CA LYS A 469 20.42 -11.61 2.70
C LYS A 469 19.82 -11.31 1.32
N VAL A 470 18.49 -11.33 1.21
CA VAL A 470 17.85 -11.13 -0.11
C VAL A 470 18.05 -9.68 -0.59
N GLY A 471 18.32 -9.56 -1.87
CA GLY A 471 18.41 -8.31 -2.63
C GLY A 471 18.46 -8.60 -4.12
N SER A 472 18.96 -9.78 -4.47
CA SER A 472 18.84 -10.44 -5.77
C SER A 472 18.78 -11.95 -5.51
N ALA A 473 17.80 -12.61 -6.12
CA ALA A 473 17.70 -14.06 -6.15
C ALA A 473 17.19 -14.48 -7.53
N ALA A 474 17.77 -15.54 -8.09
CA ALA A 474 17.41 -16.11 -9.38
C ALA A 474 17.28 -17.64 -9.25
N MET A 475 16.24 -18.22 -9.82
CA MET A 475 15.93 -19.63 -9.73
C MET A 475 16.30 -20.35 -11.02
N ASN A 476 16.61 -21.63 -10.88
CA ASN A 476 16.63 -22.50 -12.05
C ASN A 476 15.21 -22.70 -12.60
N LYS A 477 15.11 -23.25 -13.81
CA LYS A 477 13.83 -23.39 -14.56
C LYS A 477 12.67 -23.99 -13.75
N ASN A 478 12.98 -24.93 -12.86
CA ASN A 478 11.99 -25.67 -12.09
C ASN A 478 11.88 -25.23 -10.62
N ALA A 479 12.56 -24.16 -10.22
CA ALA A 479 12.64 -23.69 -8.84
C ALA A 479 13.00 -24.81 -7.84
N THR A 480 13.95 -25.66 -8.23
CA THR A 480 14.57 -26.63 -7.29
C THR A 480 15.84 -26.06 -6.65
N LYS A 481 16.43 -25.05 -7.29
CA LYS A 481 17.59 -24.31 -6.79
C LYS A 481 17.39 -22.82 -7.01
N ALA A 482 17.98 -22.00 -6.13
CA ALA A 482 18.09 -20.56 -6.31
C ALA A 482 19.54 -20.09 -6.04
N SER A 483 20.05 -19.12 -6.80
CA SER A 483 21.22 -18.35 -6.41
C SER A 483 20.80 -17.24 -5.47
N VAL A 484 21.46 -17.14 -4.33
CA VAL A 484 21.15 -16.18 -3.27
C VAL A 484 22.44 -15.66 -2.62
N MET A 485 22.28 -14.74 -1.67
CA MET A 485 23.37 -14.20 -0.86
C MET A 485 23.26 -14.69 0.58
N ALA A 486 24.36 -15.13 1.19
CA ALA A 486 24.41 -15.51 2.60
C ALA A 486 25.79 -15.19 3.21
N ASP A 487 25.83 -14.99 4.52
CA ASP A 487 27.08 -14.77 5.27
C ASP A 487 27.43 -16.03 6.06
N PHE A 488 28.35 -16.82 5.51
CA PHE A 488 28.76 -18.10 6.10
C PHE A 488 29.85 -17.97 7.16
N THR A 489 30.53 -16.81 7.22
CA THR A 489 31.70 -16.61 8.10
C THR A 489 31.37 -15.78 9.33
N GLY A 490 30.26 -15.03 9.30
CA GLY A 490 29.85 -14.11 10.36
C GLY A 490 30.68 -12.83 10.43
N ASN A 491 31.47 -12.54 9.39
CA ASN A 491 32.30 -11.33 9.31
C ASN A 491 31.51 -10.08 8.86
N GLY A 492 30.22 -10.23 8.53
CA GLY A 492 29.35 -9.16 8.04
C GLY A 492 29.35 -9.01 6.52
N ILE A 493 30.16 -9.77 5.78
CA ILE A 493 30.28 -9.75 4.32
C ILE A 493 29.57 -10.97 3.74
N GLY A 494 28.52 -10.74 2.95
CA GLY A 494 27.81 -11.82 2.25
C GLY A 494 28.60 -12.35 1.04
N GLU A 495 28.40 -13.62 0.71
CA GLU A 495 28.89 -14.25 -0.52
C GLU A 495 27.75 -14.97 -1.26
N ALA A 496 27.93 -15.15 -2.56
CA ALA A 496 26.99 -15.87 -3.39
C ALA A 496 26.92 -17.36 -2.99
N ALA A 497 25.70 -17.90 -3.00
CA ALA A 497 25.39 -19.28 -2.66
C ALA A 497 24.35 -19.88 -3.60
N ILE A 498 24.33 -21.20 -3.67
CA ILE A 498 23.21 -21.97 -4.21
C ILE A 498 22.38 -22.50 -3.05
N TRP A 499 21.10 -22.19 -3.06
CA TRP A 499 20.11 -22.76 -2.17
C TRP A 499 19.37 -23.89 -2.86
N ASP A 500 19.52 -25.11 -2.36
CA ASP A 500 18.65 -26.23 -2.72
C ASP A 500 17.34 -26.09 -1.93
N LEU A 501 16.26 -25.76 -2.63
CA LEU A 501 14.98 -25.39 -2.03
C LEU A 501 14.25 -26.60 -1.42
N ASN A 502 14.47 -27.80 -1.95
CA ASN A 502 13.85 -29.04 -1.45
C ASN A 502 14.49 -29.52 -0.15
N SER A 503 15.82 -29.56 -0.10
CA SER A 503 16.56 -29.99 1.09
C SER A 503 16.81 -28.85 2.08
N ASN A 504 16.48 -27.62 1.69
CA ASN A 504 16.72 -26.40 2.44
C ASN A 504 18.21 -26.25 2.84
N HIS A 505 19.10 -26.49 1.87
CA HIS A 505 20.54 -26.48 2.09
C HIS A 505 21.22 -25.37 1.28
N LEU A 506 22.02 -24.54 1.95
CA LEU A 506 22.84 -23.49 1.33
C LEU A 506 24.26 -24.00 1.08
N THR A 507 24.73 -23.87 -0.15
CA THR A 507 26.10 -24.20 -0.56
C THR A 507 26.80 -22.93 -1.06
N PRO A 508 27.89 -22.47 -0.41
CA PRO A 508 28.65 -21.32 -0.89
C PRO A 508 29.28 -21.65 -2.26
N ILE A 509 29.18 -20.71 -3.20
CA ILE A 509 29.82 -20.83 -4.51
C ILE A 509 31.12 -20.02 -4.63
N GLY A 510 31.50 -19.36 -3.53
CA GLY A 510 32.76 -18.66 -3.33
C GLY A 510 32.75 -17.20 -3.78
N ASP A 511 33.96 -16.66 -3.88
CA ASP A 511 34.24 -15.27 -4.24
C ASP A 511 35.62 -15.16 -4.92
N LEU A 512 36.01 -13.96 -5.36
CA LEU A 512 37.26 -13.72 -6.08
C LEU A 512 38.39 -13.14 -5.20
N ASN A 513 38.14 -12.84 -3.93
CA ASN A 513 39.03 -12.10 -3.03
C ASN A 513 39.27 -12.75 -1.64
N GLY A 514 38.77 -13.96 -1.41
CA GLY A 514 38.81 -14.67 -0.13
C GLY A 514 37.86 -14.12 0.94
N ASN A 515 36.75 -13.48 0.54
CA ASN A 515 35.76 -12.87 1.43
C ASN A 515 36.38 -11.83 2.39
N THR A 516 37.30 -11.01 1.86
CA THR A 516 38.07 -10.00 2.63
C THR A 516 37.50 -8.59 2.52
N CYS A 517 36.77 -8.31 1.44
CA CYS A 517 36.18 -7.02 1.11
C CYS A 517 34.98 -7.23 0.15
N GLY A 518 34.21 -6.18 -0.11
CA GLY A 518 33.05 -6.27 -1.00
C GLY A 518 32.44 -4.94 -1.38
N GLY A 519 31.47 -4.99 -2.28
CA GLY A 519 30.65 -3.83 -2.63
C GLY A 519 29.49 -3.65 -1.64
N SER A 520 29.17 -2.39 -1.34
CA SER A 520 28.06 -2.03 -0.46
C SER A 520 26.76 -1.85 -1.24
N GLY A 521 25.66 -2.43 -0.76
CA GLY A 521 24.33 -2.30 -1.36
C GLY A 521 23.20 -2.43 -0.34
N GLN A 522 21.96 -2.55 -0.83
CA GLN A 522 20.76 -2.61 0.01
C GLN A 522 20.74 -3.82 0.96
N SER A 523 21.39 -4.92 0.58
CA SER A 523 21.54 -6.14 1.41
C SER A 523 22.84 -6.15 2.24
N GLY A 524 23.52 -5.01 2.38
CA GLY A 524 24.80 -4.87 3.07
C GLY A 524 26.02 -5.02 2.15
N THR A 525 27.17 -5.35 2.74
CA THR A 525 28.44 -5.55 2.02
C THR A 525 28.57 -6.98 1.54
N ASN A 526 28.97 -7.17 0.28
CA ASN A 526 29.03 -8.50 -0.35
C ASN A 526 30.30 -8.67 -1.20
N SER A 527 30.99 -9.81 -1.08
CA SER A 527 32.22 -10.15 -1.84
C SER A 527 31.94 -10.64 -3.27
N SER A 528 30.74 -11.16 -3.48
CA SER A 528 30.17 -11.50 -4.79
C SER A 528 28.65 -11.26 -4.75
N TYR A 529 28.01 -11.15 -5.91
CA TYR A 529 26.58 -10.86 -6.02
C TYR A 529 25.98 -11.56 -7.25
N PRO A 530 25.15 -12.60 -7.09
CA PRO A 530 24.56 -13.32 -8.21
C PRO A 530 23.39 -12.52 -8.81
N TRP A 531 23.33 -12.49 -10.13
CA TRP A 531 22.25 -11.84 -10.89
C TRP A 531 21.36 -12.84 -11.61
N ASP A 532 21.90 -13.98 -12.07
CA ASP A 532 21.13 -14.96 -12.84
C ASP A 532 21.71 -16.39 -12.79
N MET A 533 20.89 -17.38 -13.11
CA MET A 533 21.18 -18.81 -13.05
C MET A 533 20.64 -19.56 -14.29
N ASP A 534 21.36 -20.59 -14.76
CA ASP A 534 20.88 -21.41 -15.89
C ASP A 534 19.72 -22.36 -15.52
N ASP A 535 19.11 -23.03 -16.51
CA ASP A 535 17.95 -23.92 -16.32
C ASP A 535 18.20 -25.05 -15.30
N THR A 536 19.47 -25.45 -15.13
CA THR A 536 19.87 -26.59 -14.30
C THR A 536 20.35 -26.18 -12.91
N GLY A 537 20.67 -24.90 -12.73
CA GLY A 537 21.40 -24.37 -11.58
C GLY A 537 22.80 -24.93 -11.46
N ASP A 538 23.47 -25.20 -12.58
CA ASP A 538 24.88 -25.61 -12.63
C ASP A 538 25.80 -24.48 -13.15
N THR A 539 25.21 -23.37 -13.62
CA THR A 539 25.88 -22.11 -13.95
C THR A 539 25.21 -20.94 -13.25
N VAL A 540 26.00 -20.03 -12.66
CA VAL A 540 25.53 -18.78 -12.04
C VAL A 540 26.41 -17.64 -12.53
N VAL A 541 25.83 -16.49 -12.83
CA VAL A 541 26.58 -15.29 -13.24
C VAL A 541 26.30 -14.13 -12.31
N GLY A 542 27.23 -13.20 -12.23
CA GLY A 542 27.01 -12.03 -11.41
C GLY A 542 28.13 -11.00 -11.39
N THR A 543 28.16 -10.23 -10.30
CA THR A 543 29.22 -9.25 -9.98
C THR A 543 30.16 -9.81 -8.92
N GLY A 544 31.46 -9.76 -9.18
CA GLY A 544 32.50 -10.10 -8.23
C GLY A 544 33.28 -8.85 -7.84
N TYR A 545 33.84 -8.85 -6.64
CA TYR A 545 34.65 -7.75 -6.12
C TYR A 545 36.08 -8.23 -5.87
N ILE A 546 37.07 -7.47 -6.31
CA ILE A 546 38.50 -7.78 -6.12
C ILE A 546 39.25 -6.55 -5.64
N ASP A 547 40.24 -6.73 -4.74
CA ASP A 547 41.16 -5.67 -4.32
C ASP A 547 42.37 -5.67 -5.25
N VAL A 548 42.39 -4.77 -6.23
CA VAL A 548 43.47 -4.76 -7.23
C VAL A 548 44.73 -4.07 -6.70
N ASP A 549 44.59 -3.08 -5.80
CA ASP A 549 45.70 -2.24 -5.35
C ASP A 549 46.11 -2.47 -3.88
N GLY A 550 45.42 -3.36 -3.17
CA GLY A 550 45.71 -3.80 -1.80
C GLY A 550 45.30 -2.78 -0.73
N ASN A 551 44.40 -1.85 -1.06
CA ASN A 551 43.97 -0.80 -0.15
C ASN A 551 42.84 -1.23 0.82
N GLY A 552 42.32 -2.47 0.67
CA GLY A 552 41.23 -3.05 1.46
C GLY A 552 39.83 -2.69 0.96
N SER A 553 39.71 -1.86 -0.08
CA SER A 553 38.49 -1.54 -0.80
C SER A 553 38.42 -2.31 -2.11
N CYS A 554 37.21 -2.73 -2.50
CA CYS A 554 36.98 -3.58 -3.66
C CYS A 554 35.88 -3.04 -4.56
N GLN A 555 35.60 -1.74 -4.47
CA GLN A 555 34.53 -1.07 -5.23
C GLN A 555 34.98 0.30 -5.77
N SER A 556 36.30 0.49 -5.92
CA SER A 556 36.87 1.71 -6.45
C SER A 556 36.57 1.85 -7.94
N SER A 557 35.77 2.87 -8.25
CA SER A 557 35.39 3.25 -9.61
C SER A 557 36.62 3.38 -10.52
N GLY A 558 36.65 2.63 -11.62
CA GLY A 558 37.69 2.76 -12.63
C GLY A 558 38.98 1.97 -12.35
N LYS A 559 39.02 1.19 -11.28
CA LYS A 559 40.21 0.42 -10.87
C LYS A 559 40.18 -1.04 -11.32
N GLY A 560 39.08 -1.47 -11.96
CA GLY A 560 38.87 -2.88 -12.31
C GLY A 560 38.55 -3.74 -11.08
N GLU A 561 38.05 -3.15 -9.99
CA GLU A 561 37.71 -3.86 -8.76
C GLU A 561 36.31 -4.49 -8.78
N VAL A 562 35.43 -4.01 -9.67
CA VAL A 562 34.07 -4.53 -9.85
C VAL A 562 34.01 -5.23 -11.21
N VAL A 563 33.94 -6.56 -11.17
CA VAL A 563 34.16 -7.43 -12.34
C VAL A 563 33.01 -8.40 -12.57
N PRO A 564 32.76 -8.84 -13.81
CA PRO A 564 31.78 -9.88 -14.09
C PRO A 564 32.35 -11.25 -13.70
N PHE A 565 31.54 -12.10 -13.08
CA PHE A 565 31.91 -13.50 -12.85
C PHE A 565 30.95 -14.47 -13.52
N LYS A 566 31.48 -15.66 -13.82
CA LYS A 566 30.72 -16.87 -14.10
C LYS A 566 31.19 -17.99 -13.17
N TRP A 567 30.27 -18.59 -12.45
CA TRP A 567 30.48 -19.80 -11.69
C TRP A 567 29.93 -20.99 -12.46
N THR A 568 30.66 -22.11 -12.45
CA THR A 568 30.15 -23.40 -12.92
C THR A 568 30.41 -24.48 -11.89
N LYS A 569 29.51 -25.46 -11.78
CA LYS A 569 29.64 -26.59 -10.84
C LYS A 569 30.97 -27.33 -10.91
N LYS A 570 31.60 -27.39 -12.09
CA LYS A 570 32.90 -28.05 -12.29
C LYS A 570 34.09 -27.10 -12.13
N GLY A 571 33.92 -25.83 -12.49
CA GLY A 571 35.02 -24.87 -12.61
C GLY A 571 35.15 -23.88 -11.45
N GLY A 572 34.17 -23.83 -10.55
CA GLY A 572 34.10 -22.80 -9.51
C GLY A 572 33.81 -21.41 -10.09
N MET A 573 33.98 -20.37 -9.27
CA MET A 573 33.81 -18.98 -9.67
C MET A 573 35.04 -18.48 -10.42
N GLN A 574 34.82 -17.84 -11.58
CA GLN A 574 35.87 -17.28 -12.41
C GLN A 574 35.45 -15.90 -12.93
N GLN A 575 36.40 -14.97 -13.02
CA GLN A 575 36.18 -13.70 -13.69
C GLN A 575 35.98 -13.92 -15.19
N LEU A 576 34.97 -13.28 -15.78
CA LEU A 576 34.78 -13.27 -17.23
C LEU A 576 35.74 -12.25 -17.87
N PRO A 577 36.46 -12.62 -18.94
CA PRO A 577 37.39 -11.72 -19.61
C PRO A 577 36.64 -10.62 -20.37
N TYR A 578 37.12 -9.38 -20.35
CA TYR A 578 36.52 -8.29 -21.15
C TYR A 578 37.60 -7.35 -21.66
N GLU A 579 37.37 -6.76 -22.84
CA GLU A 579 38.26 -5.78 -23.45
C GLU A 579 37.43 -4.59 -23.94
N LEU A 580 37.50 -3.48 -23.20
CA LEU A 580 36.67 -2.30 -23.45
C LEU A 580 37.55 -1.06 -23.63
N PRO A 581 37.25 -0.17 -24.60
CA PRO A 581 38.02 1.04 -24.80
C PRO A 581 37.71 2.10 -23.73
N GLY A 582 38.75 2.84 -23.32
CA GLY A 582 38.61 4.02 -22.46
C GLY A 582 38.42 3.70 -20.97
N PHE A 583 37.82 4.65 -20.25
CA PHE A 583 37.54 4.51 -18.81
C PHE A 583 36.34 3.59 -18.58
N VAL A 584 36.53 2.55 -17.78
CA VAL A 584 35.51 1.55 -17.43
C VAL A 584 35.29 1.62 -15.92
N GLN A 585 34.13 2.12 -15.50
CA GLN A 585 33.84 2.29 -14.08
C GLN A 585 33.72 0.94 -13.36
N TRP A 586 32.93 0.05 -13.96
CA TRP A 586 32.68 -1.32 -13.53
C TRP A 586 32.08 -2.12 -14.69
N VAL A 587 32.21 -3.44 -14.65
CA VAL A 587 31.53 -4.37 -15.56
C VAL A 587 30.89 -5.47 -14.73
N ARG A 588 29.67 -5.88 -15.07
CA ARG A 588 29.00 -7.01 -14.41
C ARG A 588 28.31 -7.91 -15.43
N ALA A 589 28.13 -9.18 -15.07
CA ALA A 589 27.27 -10.09 -15.78
C ALA A 589 25.86 -10.04 -15.17
N ASP A 590 24.86 -9.86 -16.00
CA ASP A 590 23.46 -9.64 -15.61
C ASP A 590 22.58 -10.86 -15.86
N ARG A 591 22.78 -11.57 -16.98
CA ARG A 591 21.94 -12.68 -17.43
C ARG A 591 22.73 -13.82 -18.03
N VAL A 592 22.21 -15.04 -17.94
CA VAL A 592 22.75 -16.25 -18.56
C VAL A 592 21.65 -17.02 -19.30
N SER A 593 21.96 -17.56 -20.47
CA SER A 593 21.03 -18.40 -21.22
C SER A 593 20.70 -19.70 -20.46
N GLY A 594 19.54 -20.29 -20.75
CA GLY A 594 19.12 -21.55 -20.09
C GLY A 594 20.09 -22.71 -20.26
N ASN A 595 20.90 -22.74 -21.32
CA ASN A 595 21.99 -23.73 -21.51
C ASN A 595 23.32 -23.34 -20.83
N GLY A 596 23.43 -22.17 -20.20
CA GLY A 596 24.63 -21.73 -19.48
C GLY A 596 25.77 -21.18 -20.37
N GLU A 597 25.62 -21.15 -21.70
CA GLU A 597 26.72 -20.87 -22.63
C GLU A 597 26.86 -19.39 -23.00
N THR A 598 25.76 -18.65 -23.02
CA THR A 598 25.73 -17.23 -23.38
C THR A 598 25.42 -16.39 -22.16
N VAL A 599 26.19 -15.33 -21.96
CA VAL A 599 26.04 -14.39 -20.84
C VAL A 599 25.92 -12.99 -21.41
N THR A 600 25.05 -12.17 -20.85
CA THR A 600 25.03 -10.72 -21.14
C THR A 600 25.29 -9.94 -19.87
N GLY A 601 25.76 -8.71 -20.05
CA GLY A 601 26.14 -7.86 -18.94
C GLY A 601 26.10 -6.38 -19.28
N THR A 602 26.45 -5.58 -18.29
CA THR A 602 26.45 -4.13 -18.39
C THR A 602 27.80 -3.58 -17.99
N ASN A 603 28.23 -2.56 -18.72
CA ASN A 603 29.38 -1.71 -18.45
C ASN A 603 28.89 -0.32 -18.03
N SER A 604 29.33 0.13 -16.85
CA SER A 604 29.10 1.48 -16.33
C SER A 604 27.62 1.93 -16.35
N GLY A 605 26.70 1.00 -16.15
CA GLY A 605 25.27 1.25 -15.93
C GLY A 605 24.39 1.33 -17.16
N TYR A 606 24.96 1.43 -18.37
CA TYR A 606 24.18 1.75 -19.57
C TYR A 606 24.62 1.02 -20.84
N LYS A 607 25.91 0.67 -20.96
CA LYS A 607 26.44 0.03 -22.17
C LYS A 607 26.35 -1.47 -22.03
N GLN A 608 25.68 -2.16 -22.93
CA GLN A 608 25.59 -3.61 -22.88
C GLN A 608 26.85 -4.28 -23.42
N VAL A 609 27.17 -5.46 -22.88
CA VAL A 609 28.19 -6.39 -23.36
C VAL A 609 27.67 -7.83 -23.35
N ALA A 610 28.34 -8.74 -24.06
CA ALA A 610 28.00 -10.15 -24.07
C ALA A 610 29.24 -11.06 -24.04
N TRP A 611 29.04 -12.30 -23.62
CA TRP A 611 29.97 -13.41 -23.76
C TRP A 611 29.26 -14.56 -24.43
N VAL A 612 29.65 -14.89 -25.66
CA VAL A 612 29.07 -15.99 -26.44
C VAL A 612 30.10 -17.11 -26.50
N ASN A 613 29.79 -18.27 -25.93
CA ASN A 613 30.73 -19.39 -25.83
C ASN A 613 32.08 -19.02 -25.19
N GLY A 614 32.05 -18.07 -24.25
CA GLY A 614 33.24 -17.56 -23.55
C GLY A 614 33.99 -16.43 -24.26
N GLU A 615 33.61 -16.08 -25.50
CA GLU A 615 34.21 -14.96 -26.23
C GLU A 615 33.48 -13.65 -25.93
N PHE A 616 34.23 -12.61 -25.57
CA PHE A 616 33.70 -11.29 -25.24
C PHE A 616 33.28 -10.51 -26.50
N VAL A 617 32.13 -9.82 -26.41
CA VAL A 617 31.59 -8.95 -27.45
C VAL A 617 31.12 -7.64 -26.83
N ASP A 618 31.69 -6.52 -27.27
CA ASP A 618 31.20 -5.16 -26.95
C ASP A 618 29.96 -4.83 -27.81
N THR A 619 28.80 -5.32 -27.37
CA THR A 619 27.53 -5.16 -28.11
C THR A 619 27.08 -3.69 -28.16
N TYR A 620 27.44 -2.86 -27.19
CA TYR A 620 27.22 -1.42 -27.26
C TYR A 620 27.96 -0.78 -28.44
N SER A 621 29.29 -0.96 -28.53
CA SER A 621 30.06 -0.33 -29.61
C SER A 621 29.71 -0.91 -30.98
N ARG A 622 29.38 -2.21 -31.03
CA ARG A 622 29.09 -2.92 -32.29
C ARG A 622 27.67 -2.64 -32.81
N PHE A 623 26.67 -2.60 -31.92
CA PHE A 623 25.26 -2.59 -32.30
C PHE A 623 24.43 -1.46 -31.69
N GLY A 624 25.03 -0.65 -30.81
CA GLY A 624 24.32 0.37 -30.03
C GLY A 624 23.45 -0.20 -28.92
N ALA A 625 23.74 -1.43 -28.45
CA ALA A 625 22.99 -2.13 -27.41
C ALA A 625 23.12 -1.46 -26.03
N ARG A 626 21.99 -1.10 -25.43
CA ARG A 626 21.89 -0.35 -24.17
C ARG A 626 21.16 -1.16 -23.11
N ASP A 627 21.41 -0.79 -21.85
CA ASP A 627 20.72 -1.31 -20.68
C ASP A 627 20.74 -2.85 -20.61
N SER A 628 19.65 -3.46 -20.17
CA SER A 628 19.48 -4.90 -20.04
C SER A 628 19.10 -5.59 -21.36
N SER A 629 19.20 -6.92 -21.35
CA SER A 629 18.89 -7.81 -22.47
C SER A 629 18.01 -8.99 -22.04
N ALA A 630 17.37 -9.60 -23.03
CA ALA A 630 16.77 -10.91 -22.91
C ALA A 630 17.51 -11.90 -23.82
N ILE A 631 17.63 -13.17 -23.40
CA ILE A 631 18.39 -14.20 -24.13
C ILE A 631 17.46 -15.39 -24.39
N SER A 632 17.49 -15.95 -25.60
CA SER A 632 16.83 -17.23 -25.85
C SER A 632 17.45 -18.34 -25.02
N ARG A 633 16.66 -19.37 -24.71
CA ARG A 633 17.08 -20.50 -23.88
C ARG A 633 18.36 -21.18 -24.39
N ASP A 634 18.53 -21.27 -25.70
CA ASP A 634 19.69 -21.87 -26.36
C ASP A 634 20.89 -20.90 -26.52
N GLY A 635 20.76 -19.65 -26.07
CA GLY A 635 21.80 -18.63 -26.19
C GLY A 635 22.02 -18.08 -27.61
N LYS A 636 21.21 -18.49 -28.59
CA LYS A 636 21.43 -18.12 -29.99
C LYS A 636 20.86 -16.77 -30.38
N ARG A 637 19.97 -16.21 -29.58
CA ARG A 637 19.36 -14.90 -29.83
C ARG A 637 19.45 -14.03 -28.58
N ILE A 638 19.87 -12.79 -28.77
CA ILE A 638 19.96 -11.78 -27.71
C ILE A 638 19.16 -10.56 -28.14
N ALA A 639 18.12 -10.22 -27.38
CA ALA A 639 17.34 -9.01 -27.57
C ALA A 639 17.87 -7.88 -26.67
N PHE A 640 17.89 -6.65 -27.17
CA PHE A 640 18.37 -5.48 -26.43
C PHE A 640 17.75 -4.16 -26.91
N GLY A 641 17.74 -3.16 -26.03
CA GLY A 641 17.34 -1.79 -26.35
C GLY A 641 18.42 -1.02 -27.10
N SER A 642 18.02 -0.05 -27.93
CA SER A 642 18.91 0.86 -28.65
C SER A 642 18.24 2.22 -28.87
N SER A 643 18.94 3.21 -29.43
CA SER A 643 18.33 4.50 -29.80
C SER A 643 17.26 4.39 -30.89
N GLU A 644 17.22 3.28 -31.62
CA GLU A 644 16.24 3.04 -32.70
C GLU A 644 15.03 2.23 -32.20
N GLY A 645 15.07 1.71 -30.97
CA GLY A 645 14.13 0.72 -30.44
C GLY A 645 14.83 -0.59 -30.11
N VAL A 646 14.07 -1.69 -30.02
CA VAL A 646 14.54 -3.02 -29.67
C VAL A 646 15.05 -3.78 -30.90
N LYS A 647 16.20 -4.42 -30.74
CA LYS A 647 16.86 -5.25 -31.75
C LYS A 647 17.10 -6.66 -31.21
N VAL A 648 17.13 -7.66 -32.09
CA VAL A 648 17.52 -9.04 -31.77
C VAL A 648 18.74 -9.40 -32.62
N TRP A 649 19.80 -9.84 -31.94
CA TRP A 649 21.02 -10.35 -32.56
C TRP A 649 21.02 -11.88 -32.54
N ASN A 650 21.22 -12.51 -33.70
CA ASN A 650 21.46 -13.93 -33.81
C ASN A 650 22.96 -14.21 -33.67
N THR A 651 23.38 -14.85 -32.57
CA THR A 651 24.79 -15.07 -32.26
C THR A 651 25.47 -16.12 -33.16
N ALA A 652 24.69 -16.94 -33.86
CA ALA A 652 25.20 -17.98 -34.75
C ALA A 652 25.34 -17.51 -36.21
N THR A 653 24.41 -16.69 -36.70
CA THR A 653 24.43 -16.17 -38.09
C THR A 653 24.94 -14.73 -38.19
N ASP A 654 25.03 -14.03 -37.06
CA ASP A 654 25.35 -12.60 -36.94
C ASP A 654 24.29 -11.67 -37.55
N ASP A 655 23.09 -12.20 -37.86
CA ASP A 655 21.97 -11.43 -38.36
C ASP A 655 21.35 -10.53 -37.27
N MET A 656 20.85 -9.37 -37.70
CA MET A 656 20.15 -8.40 -36.85
C MET A 656 18.69 -8.26 -37.30
N GLU A 657 17.76 -8.40 -36.37
CA GLU A 657 16.34 -8.14 -36.56
C GLU A 657 15.91 -6.90 -35.77
N MET A 658 15.06 -6.06 -36.36
CA MET A 658 14.51 -4.87 -35.73
C MET A 658 13.07 -5.12 -35.29
N LEU A 659 12.80 -5.08 -33.99
CA LEU A 659 11.45 -5.26 -33.45
C LEU A 659 10.69 -3.93 -33.29
N GLY A 660 11.37 -2.79 -33.44
CA GLY A 660 10.77 -1.46 -33.23
C GLY A 660 10.67 -1.11 -31.74
N SER A 661 9.72 -0.24 -31.39
CA SER A 661 9.48 0.18 -30.01
C SER A 661 7.99 0.45 -29.79
N LEU A 662 7.60 0.59 -28.52
CA LEU A 662 6.38 1.34 -28.21
C LEU A 662 6.52 2.79 -28.71
N ARG A 663 5.39 3.46 -28.91
CA ARG A 663 5.31 4.78 -29.53
C ARG A 663 4.81 5.82 -28.53
N TRP A 664 5.53 6.95 -28.44
CA TRP A 664 5.08 8.13 -27.72
C TRP A 664 3.66 8.57 -28.11
N CYS A 665 2.86 8.99 -27.14
CA CYS A 665 1.49 9.50 -27.29
C CYS A 665 0.48 8.54 -27.93
N GLU A 666 0.87 7.29 -28.18
CA GLU A 666 -0.03 6.21 -28.59
C GLU A 666 -0.08 5.13 -27.51
N GLN A 667 1.10 4.66 -27.10
CA GLN A 667 1.24 3.79 -25.96
C GLN A 667 1.91 4.55 -24.82
N VAL A 668 3.09 5.14 -25.04
CA VAL A 668 3.87 5.73 -23.94
C VAL A 668 3.50 7.21 -23.77
N PRO A 669 3.02 7.66 -22.60
CA PRO A 669 2.81 9.09 -22.36
C PRO A 669 4.14 9.84 -22.36
N PHE A 670 4.12 11.12 -22.70
CA PHE A 670 5.31 11.98 -22.62
C PHE A 670 5.04 13.15 -21.68
N ASN A 671 5.32 12.93 -20.40
CA ASN A 671 5.23 13.97 -19.38
C ASN A 671 6.54 14.76 -19.32
N HIS A 672 6.56 15.97 -19.87
CA HIS A 672 7.74 16.82 -19.75
C HIS A 672 7.76 17.52 -18.39
N PHE A 673 8.90 17.43 -17.69
CA PHE A 673 9.08 17.97 -16.34
C PHE A 673 8.61 19.44 -16.16
N PHE A 674 8.80 20.30 -17.16
CA PHE A 674 8.40 21.71 -17.10
C PHE A 674 7.09 22.04 -17.83
N TYR A 675 6.67 21.21 -18.77
CA TYR A 675 5.58 21.54 -19.68
C TYR A 675 4.36 20.64 -19.49
N GLY A 676 4.41 19.70 -18.54
CA GLY A 676 3.35 18.73 -18.31
C GLY A 676 3.26 17.71 -19.44
N ASP A 677 2.09 17.11 -19.59
CA ASP A 677 1.81 16.14 -20.64
C ASP A 677 1.80 16.82 -22.02
N LEU A 678 2.81 16.53 -22.84
CA LEU A 678 2.89 17.06 -24.20
C LEU A 678 1.93 16.33 -25.15
N CYS A 679 1.57 15.09 -24.86
CA CYS A 679 0.59 14.35 -25.66
C CYS A 679 -0.78 15.03 -25.56
N ALA A 680 -1.19 15.44 -24.35
CA ALA A 680 -2.40 16.23 -24.13
C ALA A 680 -2.38 17.61 -24.83
N GLN A 681 -1.20 18.10 -25.22
CA GLN A 681 -1.03 19.36 -25.95
C GLN A 681 -0.99 19.18 -27.48
N GLY A 682 -1.27 17.97 -27.97
CA GLY A 682 -1.37 17.66 -29.40
C GLY A 682 -0.05 17.27 -30.06
N TYR A 683 1.01 16.99 -29.29
CA TYR A 683 2.21 16.36 -29.83
C TYR A 683 1.91 14.91 -30.22
N THR A 684 2.50 14.45 -31.32
CA THR A 684 2.43 13.06 -31.80
C THR A 684 3.79 12.39 -31.73
N HIS A 685 3.81 11.06 -31.86
CA HIS A 685 5.03 10.28 -31.99
C HIS A 685 6.01 10.87 -33.02
N GLU A 686 5.52 11.18 -34.22
CA GLU A 686 6.32 11.71 -35.34
C GLU A 686 6.95 13.07 -35.00
N THR A 687 6.29 13.86 -34.16
CA THR A 687 6.82 15.16 -33.74
C THR A 687 7.83 15.03 -32.60
N LEU A 688 7.66 14.05 -31.71
CA LEU A 688 8.52 13.86 -30.54
C LEU A 688 9.80 13.11 -30.88
N VAL A 689 9.76 12.08 -31.71
CA VAL A 689 10.95 11.27 -32.04
C VAL A 689 12.13 12.10 -32.55
N PRO A 690 11.95 13.09 -33.46
CA PRO A 690 13.05 13.96 -33.89
C PRO A 690 13.61 14.88 -32.78
N LEU A 691 12.81 15.18 -31.75
CA LEU A 691 13.19 16.09 -30.66
C LEU A 691 13.88 15.38 -29.51
N VAL A 692 13.38 14.20 -29.13
CA VAL A 692 13.78 13.49 -27.90
C VAL A 692 14.20 12.04 -28.12
N GLY A 693 14.08 11.53 -29.35
CA GLY A 693 14.33 10.14 -29.69
C GLY A 693 13.14 9.21 -29.44
N MET A 694 13.34 7.93 -29.72
CA MET A 694 12.37 6.87 -29.40
C MET A 694 12.22 6.71 -27.89
N PRO A 695 11.08 6.17 -27.40
CA PRO A 695 10.98 5.77 -26.00
C PRO A 695 12.14 4.84 -25.62
N PRO A 696 12.86 5.13 -24.53
CA PRO A 696 13.82 4.17 -23.97
C PRO A 696 13.08 2.87 -23.64
N MET A 697 13.63 1.74 -24.08
CA MET A 697 13.04 0.41 -23.89
C MET A 697 13.99 -0.43 -23.06
N VAL A 698 13.68 -0.64 -21.78
CA VAL A 698 14.44 -1.51 -20.88
C VAL A 698 13.82 -2.90 -20.94
N LEU A 699 14.55 -3.89 -21.45
CA LEU A 699 14.07 -5.27 -21.53
C LEU A 699 14.18 -5.91 -20.16
N LEU A 700 13.10 -6.53 -19.69
CA LEU A 700 13.06 -7.09 -18.35
C LEU A 700 13.10 -8.61 -18.38
N ASP A 701 12.30 -9.27 -19.19
CA ASP A 701 12.37 -10.72 -19.36
C ASP A 701 11.77 -11.18 -20.70
N ALA A 702 11.89 -12.47 -21.00
CA ALA A 702 11.32 -13.07 -22.20
C ALA A 702 11.01 -14.56 -22.04
N THR A 703 10.26 -15.08 -23.01
CA THR A 703 10.04 -16.52 -23.19
C THR A 703 11.30 -17.24 -23.67
N ASP A 704 11.33 -18.56 -23.55
CA ASP A 704 12.48 -19.41 -23.94
C ASP A 704 12.90 -19.18 -25.41
N ASP A 705 11.96 -18.79 -26.26
CA ASP A 705 12.15 -18.57 -27.69
C ASP A 705 12.07 -17.09 -28.10
N LEU A 706 12.06 -16.14 -27.15
CA LEU A 706 11.90 -14.70 -27.40
C LEU A 706 10.62 -14.33 -28.20
N SER A 707 9.66 -15.24 -28.33
CA SER A 707 8.37 -14.94 -28.98
C SER A 707 7.53 -13.96 -28.15
N MET A 708 7.81 -13.82 -26.86
CA MET A 708 7.37 -12.66 -26.09
C MET A 708 8.53 -12.05 -25.31
N ILE A 709 8.53 -10.71 -25.22
CA ILE A 709 9.52 -9.94 -24.48
C ILE A 709 8.79 -8.88 -23.65
N SER A 710 9.04 -8.86 -22.34
CA SER A 710 8.55 -7.81 -21.46
C SER A 710 9.52 -6.64 -21.36
N VAL A 711 8.97 -5.44 -21.29
CA VAL A 711 9.74 -4.20 -21.26
C VAL A 711 9.15 -3.20 -20.29
N ARG A 712 10.00 -2.30 -19.82
CA ARG A 712 9.60 -1.00 -19.27
C ARG A 712 10.04 0.10 -20.22
N ALA A 713 9.09 0.87 -20.70
CA ALA A 713 9.30 2.04 -21.53
C ALA A 713 9.31 3.34 -20.72
N GLY A 714 10.01 4.35 -21.22
CA GLY A 714 10.06 5.67 -20.61
C GLY A 714 11.16 5.80 -19.56
N GLY A 715 10.94 6.65 -18.56
CA GLY A 715 11.99 7.09 -17.63
C GLY A 715 11.45 7.94 -16.49
N PHE A 716 12.29 8.16 -15.47
CA PHE A 716 11.92 8.92 -14.27
C PHE A 716 11.29 10.29 -14.57
N PHE A 717 11.79 10.98 -15.61
CA PHE A 717 11.30 12.31 -15.98
C PHE A 717 10.10 12.30 -16.92
N THR A 718 9.77 11.18 -17.56
CA THR A 718 8.70 11.08 -18.57
C THR A 718 7.53 10.20 -18.13
N GLY A 719 7.67 9.47 -17.03
CA GLY A 719 6.79 8.38 -16.61
C GLY A 719 7.29 7.02 -17.12
N PHE A 720 6.88 5.96 -16.43
CA PHE A 720 7.14 4.57 -16.82
C PHE A 720 5.88 3.92 -17.38
N MET A 721 6.09 2.99 -18.31
CA MET A 721 5.04 2.17 -18.90
C MET A 721 5.52 0.73 -19.05
N GLY A 722 4.68 -0.24 -18.67
CA GLY A 722 4.90 -1.65 -18.95
C GLY A 722 4.46 -2.01 -20.37
N GLY A 723 5.19 -2.90 -21.03
CA GLY A 723 4.84 -3.37 -22.36
C GLY A 723 5.23 -4.81 -22.64
N LEU A 724 4.61 -5.36 -23.69
CA LEU A 724 4.92 -6.67 -24.23
C LEU A 724 5.15 -6.55 -25.74
N TYR A 725 6.22 -7.17 -26.22
CA TYR A 725 6.31 -7.60 -27.60
C TYR A 725 5.76 -9.01 -27.69
N ILE A 726 4.92 -9.29 -28.68
CA ILE A 726 4.41 -10.63 -28.98
C ILE A 726 4.65 -10.88 -30.47
N GLU A 727 5.45 -11.89 -30.80
CA GLU A 727 5.76 -12.27 -32.17
C GLU A 727 4.47 -12.56 -32.94
N GLY A 728 4.29 -11.88 -34.08
CA GLY A 728 3.08 -11.98 -34.89
C GLY A 728 1.97 -10.98 -34.52
N MET A 729 2.08 -10.27 -33.41
CA MET A 729 1.15 -9.18 -33.00
C MET A 729 1.84 -7.82 -32.86
N GLY A 730 3.15 -7.79 -32.55
CA GLY A 730 3.91 -6.56 -32.34
C GLY A 730 3.93 -6.09 -30.89
N TRP A 731 4.16 -4.79 -30.69
CA TRP A 731 4.19 -4.15 -29.37
C TRP A 731 2.79 -3.76 -28.89
N ILE A 732 2.52 -4.03 -27.62
CA ILE A 732 1.32 -3.61 -26.90
C ILE A 732 1.70 -3.09 -25.51
N SER A 733 1.08 -2.01 -25.03
CA SER A 733 1.25 -1.59 -23.63
C SER A 733 0.48 -2.55 -22.72
N LEU A 734 0.89 -2.66 -21.46
CA LEU A 734 0.15 -3.50 -20.51
C LEU A 734 -1.24 -2.97 -20.20
N GLU A 735 -1.40 -1.65 -20.23
CA GLU A 735 -2.71 -0.99 -20.15
C GLU A 735 -3.65 -1.50 -21.26
N GLN A 736 -3.22 -1.44 -22.54
CA GLN A 736 -4.00 -1.96 -23.67
C GLN A 736 -4.18 -3.48 -23.60
N PHE A 737 -3.16 -4.21 -23.15
CA PHE A 737 -3.21 -5.67 -23.05
C PHE A 737 -4.28 -6.12 -22.04
N PHE A 738 -4.32 -5.50 -20.86
CA PHE A 738 -5.30 -5.80 -19.82
C PHE A 738 -6.67 -5.21 -20.13
N GLY A 739 -6.74 -3.97 -20.61
CA GLY A 739 -7.97 -3.29 -21.01
C GLY A 739 -8.75 -4.10 -22.05
N LYS A 740 -8.11 -4.48 -23.16
CA LYS A 740 -8.74 -5.31 -24.19
C LYS A 740 -9.21 -6.68 -23.69
N GLN A 741 -8.62 -7.21 -22.61
CA GLN A 741 -9.00 -8.49 -22.01
C GLN A 741 -10.09 -8.35 -20.93
N GLY A 742 -10.49 -7.12 -20.60
CA GLY A 742 -11.48 -6.81 -19.57
C GLY A 742 -10.95 -7.00 -18.14
N VAL A 743 -9.63 -6.91 -17.94
CA VAL A 743 -9.01 -7.10 -16.62
C VAL A 743 -9.14 -5.81 -15.80
N VAL A 744 -10.32 -5.64 -15.20
CA VAL A 744 -10.70 -4.44 -14.42
C VAL A 744 -9.81 -4.22 -13.20
N GLU A 745 -9.18 -5.27 -12.67
CA GLU A 745 -8.26 -5.19 -11.54
C GLU A 745 -6.99 -4.40 -11.85
N ALA A 746 -6.62 -4.34 -13.13
CA ALA A 746 -5.49 -3.55 -13.59
C ALA A 746 -5.83 -2.08 -13.82
N SER A 747 -7.12 -1.69 -13.81
CA SER A 747 -7.56 -0.32 -14.13
C SER A 747 -7.08 0.72 -13.11
N GLN A 748 -7.04 0.35 -11.83
CA GLN A 748 -6.59 1.23 -10.76
C GLN A 748 -5.07 1.33 -10.70
N ILE A 749 -4.39 0.18 -10.87
CA ILE A 749 -2.94 0.08 -10.79
C ILE A 749 -2.45 -0.90 -11.85
N THR A 750 -2.23 -0.38 -13.06
CA THR A 750 -1.59 -1.15 -14.12
C THR A 750 -0.09 -1.27 -13.83
N MET A 751 0.45 -2.49 -13.89
CA MET A 751 1.89 -2.70 -13.72
C MET A 751 2.70 -1.96 -14.81
N ASP A 752 3.65 -1.14 -14.39
CA ASP A 752 4.57 -0.43 -15.30
C ASP A 752 5.93 -1.14 -15.45
N ASN A 753 6.15 -2.18 -14.65
CA ASN A 753 7.42 -2.89 -14.55
C ASN A 753 7.21 -4.42 -14.57
N PRO A 754 6.90 -5.03 -15.73
CA PRO A 754 6.73 -6.48 -15.89
C PRO A 754 8.06 -7.22 -15.88
N PHE A 755 8.58 -7.51 -14.70
CA PHE A 755 9.97 -7.94 -14.52
C PHE A 755 10.24 -9.42 -14.78
N ALA A 756 9.22 -10.28 -14.88
CA ALA A 756 9.43 -11.71 -15.14
C ALA A 756 8.34 -12.37 -15.98
N LEU A 757 8.72 -13.36 -16.79
CA LEU A 757 7.90 -14.17 -17.69
C LEU A 757 8.29 -15.64 -17.60
N SER A 758 7.28 -16.53 -17.61
CA SER A 758 7.52 -17.96 -17.79
C SER A 758 8.07 -18.27 -19.19
N GLY A 759 8.77 -19.39 -19.33
CA GLY A 759 9.42 -19.78 -20.58
C GLY A 759 8.44 -20.01 -21.75
N ASN A 760 7.16 -20.28 -21.47
CA ASN A 760 6.09 -20.40 -22.46
C ASN A 760 5.21 -19.13 -22.58
N GLY A 761 5.46 -18.11 -21.76
CA GLY A 761 4.74 -16.82 -21.78
C GLY A 761 3.37 -16.85 -21.12
N SER A 762 3.01 -17.93 -20.44
CA SER A 762 1.68 -18.10 -19.87
C SER A 762 1.51 -17.54 -18.46
N GLU A 763 2.62 -17.15 -17.81
CA GLU A 763 2.64 -16.51 -16.50
C GLU A 763 3.54 -15.28 -16.57
N MET A 764 3.17 -14.23 -15.85
CA MET A 764 3.94 -13.01 -15.75
C MET A 764 3.92 -12.48 -14.31
N MET A 765 5.01 -11.84 -13.90
CA MET A 765 5.05 -11.05 -12.67
C MET A 765 5.54 -9.65 -12.98
N GLY A 766 4.92 -8.68 -12.31
CA GLY A 766 5.27 -7.27 -12.48
C GLY A 766 4.92 -6.47 -11.24
N GLY A 767 5.35 -5.21 -11.23
CA GLY A 767 5.07 -4.29 -10.14
C GLY A 767 5.00 -2.85 -10.63
N LEU A 768 5.05 -1.92 -9.68
CA LEU A 768 5.28 -0.51 -9.95
C LEU A 768 6.75 -0.16 -9.72
N ALA A 769 7.35 0.55 -10.66
CA ALA A 769 8.74 0.96 -10.60
C ALA A 769 8.98 1.83 -9.35
N GLY A 770 9.81 1.32 -8.43
CA GLY A 770 10.16 2.02 -7.19
C GLY A 770 9.21 1.80 -6.01
N ALA A 771 8.17 0.97 -6.16
CA ALA A 771 7.28 0.58 -5.05
C ALA A 771 7.40 -0.91 -4.70
N THR A 772 7.20 -1.24 -3.43
CA THR A 772 7.21 -2.61 -2.91
C THR A 772 5.83 -3.26 -3.11
N ILE A 773 5.45 -3.51 -4.36
CA ILE A 773 4.22 -4.20 -4.74
C ILE A 773 4.50 -5.12 -5.92
N THR A 774 3.93 -6.33 -5.86
CA THR A 774 4.01 -7.30 -6.96
C THR A 774 2.61 -7.74 -7.35
N PHE A 775 2.40 -7.97 -8.63
CA PHE A 775 1.21 -8.56 -9.23
C PHE A 775 1.61 -9.86 -9.92
N ALA A 776 0.87 -10.93 -9.64
CA ALA A 776 0.95 -12.18 -10.38
C ALA A 776 -0.11 -12.20 -11.47
N VAL A 777 0.27 -12.58 -12.69
CA VAL A 777 -0.61 -12.65 -13.84
C VAL A 777 -0.60 -14.07 -14.40
N ASP A 778 -1.74 -14.73 -14.32
CA ASP A 778 -2.02 -15.99 -15.01
C ASP A 778 -2.68 -15.64 -16.34
N GLN A 779 -1.92 -15.84 -17.42
CA GLN A 779 -2.32 -15.57 -18.79
C GLN A 779 -2.23 -16.86 -19.62
N ASN A 780 -2.51 -18.02 -19.02
CA ASN A 780 -2.59 -19.28 -19.75
C ASN A 780 -3.68 -19.26 -20.84
N LYS A 781 -4.69 -18.42 -20.64
CA LYS A 781 -5.77 -18.18 -21.58
C LYS A 781 -6.00 -16.70 -21.78
N ALA A 782 -6.38 -16.33 -22.99
CA ALA A 782 -6.84 -14.98 -23.32
C ALA A 782 -7.93 -15.05 -24.39
N PHE A 783 -8.69 -13.97 -24.53
CA PHE A 783 -9.76 -13.85 -25.48
C PHE A 783 -9.32 -13.19 -26.79
N VAL A 784 -9.94 -13.63 -27.88
CA VAL A 784 -9.97 -12.91 -29.15
C VAL A 784 -11.43 -12.67 -29.55
N CYS A 785 -11.68 -11.53 -30.19
CA CYS A 785 -12.95 -11.23 -30.81
C CYS A 785 -12.90 -11.66 -32.28
N ASP A 786 -13.64 -12.71 -32.62
CA ASP A 786 -13.73 -13.24 -33.97
C ASP A 786 -15.12 -12.94 -34.52
N ASN A 787 -15.21 -11.94 -35.40
CA ASN A 787 -16.47 -11.50 -36.01
C ASN A 787 -17.57 -11.17 -34.97
N GLY A 788 -17.20 -10.46 -33.90
CA GLY A 788 -18.13 -10.09 -32.83
C GLY A 788 -18.45 -11.21 -31.83
N THR A 789 -17.74 -12.34 -31.88
CA THR A 789 -17.89 -13.46 -30.94
C THR A 789 -16.61 -13.68 -30.15
N ASP A 790 -16.74 -13.74 -28.82
CA ASP A 790 -15.65 -14.04 -27.90
C ASP A 790 -15.19 -15.50 -28.03
N ARG A 791 -13.88 -15.68 -28.17
CA ARG A 791 -13.23 -17.00 -28.17
C ARG A 791 -12.08 -17.02 -27.17
N GLU A 792 -12.22 -17.83 -26.12
CA GLU A 792 -11.14 -18.11 -25.18
C GLU A 792 -10.15 -19.12 -25.80
N LEU A 793 -8.87 -18.75 -25.86
CA LEU A 793 -7.81 -19.55 -26.49
C LEU A 793 -6.58 -19.62 -25.60
N SER A 794 -5.74 -20.65 -25.78
CA SER A 794 -4.46 -20.73 -25.07
C SER A 794 -3.50 -19.65 -25.55
N PHE A 795 -3.00 -18.84 -24.61
CA PHE A 795 -2.08 -17.76 -24.88
C PHE A 795 -0.62 -18.19 -24.62
N PRO A 796 0.38 -17.73 -25.42
CA PRO A 796 0.23 -16.82 -26.56
C PRO A 796 -0.12 -17.51 -27.89
N LYS A 797 0.26 -18.77 -28.09
CA LYS A 797 0.35 -19.35 -29.45
C LYS A 797 -0.97 -19.45 -30.21
N GLN A 798 -2.06 -19.90 -29.59
CA GLN A 798 -3.35 -20.02 -30.30
C GLN A 798 -3.98 -18.65 -30.54
N VAL A 799 -3.82 -17.73 -29.59
CA VAL A 799 -4.25 -16.34 -29.71
C VAL A 799 -3.57 -15.66 -30.89
N VAL A 800 -2.23 -15.73 -30.96
CA VAL A 800 -1.45 -15.17 -32.09
C VAL A 800 -1.93 -15.74 -33.42
N GLN A 801 -2.12 -17.06 -33.51
CA GLN A 801 -2.64 -17.70 -34.73
C GLN A 801 -4.02 -17.19 -35.12
N ALA A 802 -4.92 -16.99 -34.16
CA ALA A 802 -6.25 -16.44 -34.43
C ALA A 802 -6.20 -14.98 -34.87
N VAL A 803 -5.34 -14.17 -34.25
CA VAL A 803 -5.14 -12.76 -34.61
C VAL A 803 -4.56 -12.64 -36.03
N GLN A 804 -3.57 -13.45 -36.37
CA GLN A 804 -3.01 -13.52 -37.73
C GLN A 804 -4.03 -14.01 -38.77
N ALA A 805 -5.04 -14.78 -38.34
CA ALA A 805 -6.15 -15.21 -39.18
C ALA A 805 -7.28 -14.15 -39.30
N GLY A 806 -7.15 -13.00 -38.62
CA GLY A 806 -8.06 -11.86 -38.73
C GLY A 806 -8.96 -11.60 -37.52
N ALA A 807 -8.81 -12.35 -36.41
CA ALA A 807 -9.47 -12.01 -35.16
C ALA A 807 -8.81 -10.79 -34.49
N GLU A 808 -9.54 -10.06 -33.65
CA GLU A 808 -9.00 -8.95 -32.88
C GLU A 808 -8.60 -9.44 -31.48
N PHE A 809 -7.45 -9.00 -30.95
CA PHE A 809 -6.99 -9.41 -29.62
C PHE A 809 -7.80 -8.70 -28.53
N GLY A 810 -8.54 -9.46 -27.72
CA GLY A 810 -9.42 -8.92 -26.69
C GLY A 810 -10.77 -9.62 -26.63
N ARG A 811 -11.56 -9.28 -25.62
CA ARG A 811 -13.00 -9.53 -25.62
C ARG A 811 -13.68 -8.51 -26.53
N CYS A 812 -14.72 -8.92 -27.24
CA CYS A 812 -15.47 -8.07 -28.16
C CYS A 812 -16.03 -6.82 -27.49
N ALA A 813 -16.43 -6.93 -26.21
CA ALA A 813 -16.94 -5.79 -25.44
C ALA A 813 -15.86 -4.74 -25.12
N HIS A 814 -14.59 -5.15 -25.07
CA HIS A 814 -13.47 -4.36 -24.58
C HIS A 814 -12.46 -3.99 -25.68
N ILE A 815 -12.77 -4.24 -26.95
CA ILE A 815 -11.77 -4.12 -28.02
C ILE A 815 -11.29 -2.67 -28.24
N ASN A 816 -12.10 -1.71 -27.80
CA ASN A 816 -11.86 -0.27 -27.91
C ASN A 816 -11.40 0.36 -26.58
N ASP A 817 -11.18 -0.45 -25.54
CA ASP A 817 -10.70 0.00 -24.23
C ASP A 817 -9.20 0.29 -24.26
#